data_AF-A0A9P1CJ87-F1
#
_entry.id   AF-A0A9P1CJ87-F1
#
_cell.length_a   1.000
_cell.length_b   1.000
_cell.length_c   1.000
_cell.angle_alpha   90.00
_cell.angle_beta   90.00
_cell.angle_gamma   90.00
#
_symmetry.space_group_name_H-M   'P 1'
#
loop_
_entity.id
_entity.type
_entity.pdbx_description
1 polymer ?
#
loop_
_entity_poly.entity_id
_entity_poly.type
_entity_poly.pdbx_seq_one_letter_code
_entity_poly.pdbx_strand_id
1 'polypeptide(L)'
;MRPRPPVDLREGPTEGTRLRSRSPIVRHRLAGLLVEAKDWATQVLDGIGDSETECWDPGLRVENRSGCADWRAQARAILTKGSSLGSVGSHLADLMLASVGPLGDFTRLFCSTQPPPAVRPSARRRGEVLPIPLEAITTELEGVDPHNLDWVRATVMVLNYLYCGGGAKSMGVPIEPSLQENQRMAVRRLGENLRRLGLAEPVRIPSLEVVRAQMGPEGCSDYGRPLQCLDVLDAERVIAARPPVGSAGVVPIVELLSGNLSDVVRDPTGWWLPDDLKPQKRTRSDVMASDEAWFSICQAGHARNLMKVVSDDQLHKDREGHYITIGAGGALLLFSVPDRWLPHFAFSKKVCASAFGGTKGVLVRPAWRVLPCGWKNSLNLAEEALRHLVFGKCGVPRPRPTGGRLPRQQDEPLAVECVDPVEEMSCLRKFGKELEAGEVSELHRRFTVVCESVGLPPAVARRLILSLTRVFDVSVVDDHTGSLRASRAEVMDFVSWSLSLLQSEVWNQSQVRQWAGKAIFMATFDRPLLSILEEMFPLAVTGIRGGLAPSSKKNEEMICFLVLSLQAGRPLKFSLSDEISCTQVSPMGGSCATAVSFLDRSLEVAPAEDAEDSCTACGSELKLDRAIFPCPWACGKRGCSIACAQSHFEQGECPRRSFGVPRFGERFAGANFPLTKSVALAGGAVQRPLDILIKDNSWDYFSEPGKAALEYLEKARDDQVRVRHENKMAKRSLKSLEAADRQGGFAALEHPYDSWLWNTEELEEVQSRPGFMISTWSFCCFGAPKPRWASLLHNSPRVHQALHRPKCNCNPSMEVCDDPERKAAESRETDEYPWRFCLAYAEAIMADLKSLMIPPLGTAQFDLPHLLYNQIMGSARGMQSEDLVYKLVIEVEQMVRHMELGDERNHLINLARHLKLKGTDHQLLGPKELANGREMLIPYPAFRWRWEVQIAQAWPSERSVRVLEVILLLAELNRRARSLRNNGQLYINIVNSELCLWAINKGRSSSLRVNRVPQKLITLTMATGIKPIMAWTLSKWSRFESGSLEPSA
;
A
#
# COMPACT_ATOMS: atom_id res chain seq x y z
N MET A 1 -19.28 73.29 47.80
CA MET A 1 -18.60 72.06 48.26
C MET A 1 -17.28 71.94 47.55
N ARG A 2 -16.23 71.66 48.32
CA ARG A 2 -14.87 72.15 48.06
C ARG A 2 -14.13 71.43 46.91
N PRO A 3 -13.16 72.14 46.30
CA PRO A 3 -12.43 71.76 45.09
C PRO A 3 -11.06 71.15 45.40
N ARG A 4 -10.33 70.66 44.39
CA ARG A 4 -8.92 71.07 44.13
C ARG A 4 -8.37 70.55 42.78
N PRO A 5 -7.65 71.40 42.02
CA PRO A 5 -6.79 71.08 40.86
C PRO A 5 -5.30 70.98 41.32
N PRO A 6 -4.27 71.17 40.47
CA PRO A 6 -3.80 70.56 39.19
C PRO A 6 -2.38 69.94 39.37
N VAL A 7 -1.55 69.87 38.30
CA VAL A 7 -0.05 69.68 38.21
C VAL A 7 0.37 68.32 37.60
N ASP A 8 1.31 68.16 36.67
CA ASP A 8 2.01 69.02 35.70
C ASP A 8 2.86 68.11 34.77
N LEU A 9 3.33 68.69 33.67
CA LEU A 9 4.10 68.14 32.54
C LEU A 9 5.45 67.46 32.89
N ARG A 10 5.91 66.50 32.04
CA ARG A 10 7.10 66.63 31.15
C ARG A 10 7.58 65.33 30.48
N GLU A 11 8.16 65.55 29.31
CA GLU A 11 8.72 64.65 28.30
C GLU A 11 10.06 63.99 28.70
N GLY A 12 10.41 62.87 28.04
CA GLY A 12 11.80 62.38 27.89
C GLY A 12 11.98 60.84 27.91
N PRO A 13 12.97 60.25 27.21
CA PRO A 13 12.70 59.34 26.09
C PRO A 13 13.37 57.94 26.10
N THR A 14 12.87 57.08 25.19
CA THR A 14 13.54 56.01 24.41
C THR A 14 14.49 55.01 25.08
N GLU A 15 14.11 53.73 25.10
CA GLU A 15 15.07 52.62 25.11
C GLU A 15 14.53 51.37 24.35
N GLY A 16 15.45 50.73 23.62
CA GLY A 16 15.22 49.83 22.50
C GLY A 16 14.51 48.49 22.79
N THR A 17 13.74 48.06 21.80
CA THR A 17 12.98 46.82 21.78
C THR A 17 13.92 45.63 21.52
N ARG A 18 14.32 44.92 22.59
CA ARG A 18 14.87 43.56 22.49
C ARG A 18 13.74 42.59 22.11
N LEU A 19 13.74 42.12 20.87
CA LEU A 19 12.96 40.97 20.43
C LEU A 19 13.45 39.71 21.18
N ARG A 20 12.65 39.26 22.16
CA ARG A 20 12.83 37.96 22.80
C ARG A 20 12.50 36.85 21.80
N SER A 21 13.50 36.01 21.53
CA SER A 21 13.38 34.74 20.82
C SER A 21 12.30 33.84 21.45
N ARG A 22 11.34 33.41 20.64
CA ARG A 22 10.49 32.22 20.89
C ARG A 22 11.41 30.98 20.84
N SER A 23 11.30 29.88 21.57
CA SER A 23 10.62 29.43 22.80
C SER A 23 11.02 27.94 22.99
N PRO A 24 11.31 27.44 24.21
CA PRO A 24 11.64 26.03 24.49
C PRO A 24 10.45 25.04 24.45
N ILE A 25 9.26 25.48 24.02
CA ILE A 25 8.00 24.70 24.07
C ILE A 25 7.98 23.53 23.07
N VAL A 26 8.74 23.58 21.97
CA VAL A 26 8.71 22.53 20.93
C VAL A 26 9.40 21.23 21.38
N ARG A 27 10.50 21.31 22.15
CA ARG A 27 11.24 20.11 22.62
C ARG A 27 10.46 19.27 23.63
N HIS A 28 9.68 19.90 24.51
CA HIS A 28 8.86 19.16 25.49
C HIS A 28 7.69 18.41 24.86
N ARG A 29 7.14 18.89 23.74
CA ARG A 29 6.01 18.26 23.04
C ARG A 29 6.43 16.98 22.31
N LEU A 30 7.58 17.01 21.64
CA LEU A 30 8.16 15.85 20.95
C LEU A 30 8.58 14.73 21.90
N ALA A 31 9.25 15.06 23.01
CA ALA A 31 9.64 14.07 24.02
C ALA A 31 8.42 13.34 24.62
N GLY A 32 7.29 14.04 24.75
CA GLY A 32 6.06 13.45 25.27
C GLY A 32 5.38 12.45 24.34
N LEU A 33 5.37 12.73 23.03
CA LEU A 33 4.81 11.86 22.00
C LEU A 33 5.67 10.60 21.76
N LEU A 34 7.00 10.73 21.88
CA LEU A 34 7.95 9.61 21.71
C LEU A 34 7.79 8.52 22.79
N VAL A 35 7.60 8.91 24.06
CA VAL A 35 7.38 7.95 25.15
C VAL A 35 6.05 7.20 24.96
N GLU A 36 5.00 7.92 24.54
CA GLU A 36 3.67 7.34 24.35
C GLU A 36 3.63 6.35 23.17
N ALA A 37 4.30 6.69 22.06
CA ALA A 37 4.46 5.78 20.93
C ALA A 37 5.24 4.52 21.32
N LYS A 38 6.28 4.66 22.17
CA LYS A 38 7.10 3.54 22.65
C LYS A 38 6.31 2.55 23.50
N ASP A 39 5.56 3.06 24.47
CA ASP A 39 4.73 2.22 25.35
C ASP A 39 3.62 1.53 24.56
N TRP A 40 3.00 2.25 23.62
CA TRP A 40 1.95 1.70 22.77
C TRP A 40 2.48 0.62 21.81
N ALA A 41 3.60 0.87 21.13
CA ALA A 41 4.21 -0.09 20.22
C ALA A 41 4.63 -1.35 20.97
N THR A 42 5.25 -1.22 22.15
CA THR A 42 5.62 -2.36 22.99
C THR A 42 4.38 -3.19 23.36
N GLN A 43 3.28 -2.55 23.79
CA GLN A 43 2.04 -3.26 24.10
C GLN A 43 1.46 -3.99 22.87
N VAL A 44 1.37 -3.31 21.72
CA VAL A 44 0.88 -3.93 20.48
C VAL A 44 1.78 -5.10 20.05
N LEU A 45 3.10 -4.97 20.22
CA LEU A 45 4.08 -6.00 19.93
C LEU A 45 3.91 -7.21 20.87
N ASP A 46 3.74 -6.99 22.17
CA ASP A 46 3.52 -8.05 23.16
C ASP A 46 2.22 -8.82 22.86
N GLY A 47 1.18 -8.11 22.38
CA GLY A 47 -0.10 -8.70 22.01
C GLY A 47 -0.10 -9.52 20.71
N ILE A 48 0.97 -9.50 19.90
CA ILE A 48 1.03 -10.24 18.61
C ILE A 48 1.67 -11.64 18.75
N GLY A 49 2.44 -11.89 19.83
CA GLY A 49 3.15 -13.15 20.07
C GLY A 49 4.45 -13.29 19.28
N ASP A 50 5.44 -14.00 19.87
CA ASP A 50 6.80 -14.12 19.33
C ASP A 50 6.99 -15.35 18.43
N SER A 51 6.18 -16.41 18.57
CA SER A 51 6.29 -17.64 17.75
C SER A 51 5.03 -17.97 16.93
N GLU A 52 5.21 -18.68 15.79
CA GLU A 52 4.08 -19.24 15.02
C GLU A 52 3.31 -20.32 15.80
N THR A 53 3.91 -20.84 16.86
CA THR A 53 3.39 -21.91 17.74
C THR A 53 2.78 -21.40 19.04
N GLU A 54 2.85 -20.10 19.34
CA GLU A 54 2.07 -19.44 20.40
C GLU A 54 0.60 -19.31 19.98
N CYS A 55 0.01 -20.44 19.61
CA CYS A 55 -1.40 -20.66 19.81
C CYS A 55 -1.61 -20.79 21.31
N TRP A 56 -2.59 -20.04 21.81
CA TRP A 56 -3.24 -20.16 23.12
C TRP A 56 -2.68 -21.28 24.01
N ASP A 57 -1.92 -20.92 25.05
CA ASP A 57 -1.43 -21.88 26.05
C ASP A 57 -2.65 -22.57 26.70
N PRO A 58 -2.89 -23.87 26.46
CA PRO A 58 -4.02 -24.58 27.05
C PRO A 58 -3.91 -24.70 28.58
N GLY A 59 -2.78 -24.28 29.18
CA GLY A 59 -2.50 -24.32 30.61
C GLY A 59 -3.38 -23.39 31.46
N LEU A 60 -3.98 -22.34 30.88
CA LEU A 60 -5.08 -21.59 31.49
C LEU A 60 -6.39 -22.37 31.33
N ARG A 61 -6.45 -23.57 31.92
CA ARG A 61 -7.70 -24.32 32.08
C ARG A 61 -8.60 -23.54 33.02
N VAL A 62 -9.50 -22.73 32.47
CA VAL A 62 -10.78 -22.50 33.14
C VAL A 62 -11.40 -23.89 33.27
N GLU A 63 -11.49 -24.40 34.50
CA GLU A 63 -12.09 -25.71 34.78
C GLU A 63 -13.38 -25.87 34.00
N ASN A 64 -13.55 -27.05 33.40
CA ASN A 64 -14.61 -27.43 32.48
C ASN A 64 -15.99 -27.12 33.09
N ARG A 65 -16.47 -25.88 32.94
CA ARG A 65 -17.77 -25.46 33.47
C ARG A 65 -18.83 -26.10 32.58
N SER A 66 -19.40 -27.20 33.06
CA SER A 66 -20.52 -27.97 32.49
C SER A 66 -21.84 -27.19 32.37
N GLY A 67 -21.79 -25.85 32.37
CA GLY A 67 -22.94 -24.95 32.35
C GLY A 67 -22.95 -23.93 31.20
N CYS A 68 -22.05 -24.02 30.21
CA CYS A 68 -22.22 -23.22 28.99
C CYS A 68 -23.47 -23.73 28.26
N ALA A 69 -24.52 -22.91 28.26
CA ALA A 69 -25.71 -23.13 27.45
C ALA A 69 -25.28 -23.48 26.01
N ASP A 70 -25.90 -24.51 25.44
CA ASP A 70 -25.60 -24.94 24.08
C ASP A 70 -25.88 -23.79 23.12
N TRP A 71 -24.84 -23.07 22.70
CA TRP A 71 -24.92 -21.93 21.78
C TRP A 71 -25.60 -22.34 20.46
N ARG A 72 -25.57 -23.64 20.09
CA ARG A 72 -26.34 -24.18 18.96
C ARG A 72 -27.83 -24.14 19.23
N ALA A 73 -28.26 -24.43 20.46
CA ALA A 73 -29.65 -24.31 20.86
C ALA A 73 -30.11 -22.84 20.82
N GLN A 74 -29.24 -21.88 21.17
CA GLN A 74 -29.53 -20.45 21.02
C GLN A 74 -29.65 -20.04 19.55
N ALA A 75 -28.67 -20.39 18.69
CA ALA A 75 -28.73 -20.11 17.25
C ALA A 75 -29.98 -20.74 16.60
N ARG A 76 -30.33 -21.97 17.01
CA ARG A 76 -31.56 -22.66 16.60
C ARG A 76 -32.80 -21.91 17.07
N ALA A 77 -32.83 -21.44 18.31
CA ALA A 77 -33.96 -20.70 18.87
C ALA A 77 -34.24 -19.39 18.11
N ILE A 78 -33.20 -18.70 17.62
CA ILE A 78 -33.36 -17.50 16.79
C ILE A 78 -34.11 -17.83 15.49
N LEU A 79 -33.70 -18.92 14.82
CA LEU A 79 -34.29 -19.34 13.55
C LEU A 79 -35.67 -20.00 13.68
N THR A 80 -35.98 -20.63 14.81
CA THR A 80 -37.30 -21.26 15.04
C THR A 80 -38.36 -20.27 15.52
N LYS A 81 -37.97 -19.24 16.30
CA LYS A 81 -38.91 -18.21 16.76
C LYS A 81 -39.32 -17.22 15.67
N GLY A 82 -38.62 -17.21 14.53
CA GLY A 82 -38.82 -16.22 13.48
C GLY A 82 -38.51 -14.81 13.99
N SER A 83 -37.39 -14.67 14.70
CA SER A 83 -36.95 -13.40 15.28
C SER A 83 -36.87 -12.30 14.20
N SER A 84 -37.18 -11.06 14.60
CA SER A 84 -36.93 -9.90 13.74
C SER A 84 -35.43 -9.66 13.63
N LEU A 85 -34.99 -8.99 12.56
CA LEU A 85 -33.58 -8.64 12.43
C LEU A 85 -33.08 -7.81 13.62
N GLY A 86 -33.89 -6.88 14.13
CA GLY A 86 -33.56 -6.08 15.30
C GLY A 86 -33.28 -6.93 16.55
N SER A 87 -34.09 -7.94 16.84
CA SER A 87 -33.91 -8.78 18.03
C SER A 87 -32.74 -9.77 17.92
N VAL A 88 -32.14 -9.96 16.74
CA VAL A 88 -30.98 -10.84 16.59
C VAL A 88 -29.72 -10.26 17.22
N GLY A 89 -29.63 -8.93 17.34
CA GLY A 89 -28.50 -8.29 18.01
C GLY A 89 -28.33 -8.76 19.45
N SER A 90 -29.42 -8.80 20.23
CA SER A 90 -29.38 -9.27 21.62
C SER A 90 -29.02 -10.74 21.72
N HIS A 91 -29.62 -11.58 20.86
CA HIS A 91 -29.29 -13.00 20.83
C HIS A 91 -27.84 -13.28 20.43
N LEU A 92 -27.24 -12.49 19.55
CA LEU A 92 -25.82 -12.61 19.21
C LEU A 92 -24.93 -12.16 20.38
N ALA A 93 -25.32 -11.13 21.13
CA ALA A 93 -24.62 -10.74 22.35
C ALA A 93 -24.65 -11.85 23.41
N ASP A 94 -25.80 -12.47 23.62
CA ASP A 94 -25.96 -13.64 24.50
C ASP A 94 -25.10 -14.82 24.02
N LEU A 95 -25.05 -15.05 22.71
CA LEU A 95 -24.25 -16.12 22.11
C LEU A 95 -22.76 -15.87 22.30
N MET A 96 -22.28 -14.63 22.16
CA MET A 96 -20.90 -14.26 22.47
C MET A 96 -20.59 -14.48 23.95
N LEU A 97 -21.48 -14.08 24.87
CA LEU A 97 -21.34 -14.33 26.32
C LEU A 97 -21.29 -15.83 26.66
N ALA A 98 -21.99 -16.68 25.90
CA ALA A 98 -22.01 -18.12 26.07
C ALA A 98 -20.88 -18.86 25.32
N SER A 99 -20.10 -18.21 24.46
CA SER A 99 -19.03 -18.87 23.70
C SER A 99 -17.91 -19.39 24.62
N VAL A 100 -17.42 -20.59 24.37
CA VAL A 100 -16.32 -21.23 25.15
C VAL A 100 -14.93 -20.86 24.60
N GLY A 101 -14.86 -20.00 23.59
CA GLY A 101 -13.59 -19.56 22.99
C GLY A 101 -13.12 -18.17 23.46
N PRO A 102 -12.02 -17.68 22.87
CA PRO A 102 -11.43 -16.38 23.22
C PRO A 102 -12.40 -15.19 23.12
N LEU A 103 -13.33 -15.19 22.17
CA LEU A 103 -14.34 -14.12 22.09
C LEU A 103 -15.27 -14.14 23.30
N GLY A 104 -15.70 -15.32 23.74
CA GLY A 104 -16.55 -15.46 24.91
C GLY A 104 -15.83 -15.17 26.22
N ASP A 105 -14.58 -15.60 26.35
CA ASP A 105 -13.74 -15.25 27.50
C ASP A 105 -13.51 -13.74 27.58
N PHE A 106 -13.14 -13.11 26.46
CA PHE A 106 -13.02 -11.66 26.36
C PHE A 106 -14.34 -10.99 26.74
N THR A 107 -15.45 -11.43 26.16
CA THR A 107 -16.77 -10.88 26.43
C THR A 107 -17.14 -10.98 27.90
N ARG A 108 -16.93 -12.12 28.56
CA ARG A 108 -17.20 -12.26 30.00
C ARG A 108 -16.30 -11.35 30.82
N LEU A 109 -14.99 -11.40 30.62
CA LEU A 109 -14.03 -10.60 31.40
C LEU A 109 -14.23 -9.10 31.22
N PHE A 110 -14.61 -8.69 30.01
CA PHE A 110 -14.72 -7.29 29.63
C PHE A 110 -16.11 -6.69 29.88
N CYS A 111 -17.17 -7.46 29.66
CA CYS A 111 -18.55 -6.98 29.78
C CYS A 111 -19.13 -7.20 31.18
N SER A 112 -18.58 -8.13 31.99
CA SER A 112 -19.15 -8.46 33.31
C SER A 112 -18.34 -7.96 34.50
N THR A 113 -17.08 -7.55 34.32
CA THR A 113 -16.23 -7.07 35.41
C THR A 113 -15.50 -5.78 35.00
N GLN A 114 -15.63 -4.73 35.82
CA GLN A 114 -14.69 -3.59 35.75
C GLN A 114 -13.27 -4.15 35.82
N PRO A 115 -12.32 -3.65 35.00
CA PRO A 115 -10.94 -4.13 35.05
C PRO A 115 -10.42 -4.05 36.50
N PRO A 116 -9.61 -5.02 36.95
CA PRO A 116 -9.08 -5.02 38.32
C PRO A 116 -8.47 -3.65 38.63
N PRO A 117 -8.87 -2.98 39.74
CA PRO A 117 -8.50 -1.59 40.04
C PRO A 117 -6.99 -1.34 40.20
N ALA A 118 -6.16 -2.39 40.13
CA ALA A 118 -4.71 -2.32 40.23
C ALA A 118 -4.02 -1.88 38.91
N VAL A 119 -4.67 -1.95 37.75
CA VAL A 119 -4.08 -1.50 36.48
C VAL A 119 -4.42 -0.03 36.27
N ARG A 120 -3.63 0.88 36.86
CA ARG A 120 -3.76 2.32 36.56
C ARG A 120 -3.47 2.55 35.08
N PRO A 121 -4.33 3.29 34.35
CA PRO A 121 -4.02 3.70 32.99
C PRO A 121 -2.66 4.40 32.98
N SER A 122 -1.70 3.90 32.19
CA SER A 122 -0.50 4.67 31.88
C SER A 122 -0.97 6.01 31.33
N ALA A 123 -0.57 7.12 31.96
CA ALA A 123 -1.28 8.40 32.01
C ALA A 123 -1.46 9.19 30.68
N ARG A 124 -1.50 8.57 29.49
CA ARG A 124 -1.51 9.26 28.19
C ARG A 124 -2.37 8.69 27.06
N ARG A 125 -3.31 7.76 27.28
CA ARG A 125 -4.25 7.31 26.22
C ARG A 125 -5.42 8.27 25.95
N ARG A 126 -5.20 9.58 25.98
CA ARG A 126 -6.27 10.56 25.70
C ARG A 126 -6.57 10.58 24.20
N GLY A 127 -7.82 10.34 23.82
CA GLY A 127 -8.31 10.45 22.44
C GLY A 127 -8.30 9.16 21.63
N GLU A 128 -7.99 8.00 22.22
CA GLU A 128 -8.15 6.70 21.52
C GLU A 128 -9.64 6.42 21.26
N VAL A 129 -9.96 5.88 20.07
CA VAL A 129 -11.34 5.52 19.71
C VAL A 129 -11.73 4.15 20.25
N LEU A 130 -10.78 3.22 20.34
CA LEU A 130 -10.98 1.88 20.87
C LEU A 130 -10.02 1.63 22.03
N PRO A 131 -10.42 0.85 23.04
CA PRO A 131 -11.74 0.21 23.18
C PRO A 131 -12.85 1.16 23.65
N ILE A 132 -14.13 0.79 23.43
CA ILE A 132 -15.33 1.55 23.84
C ILE A 132 -16.05 0.83 25.00
N PRO A 133 -16.37 1.50 26.13
CA PRO A 133 -17.15 0.91 27.22
C PRO A 133 -18.59 0.58 26.79
N LEU A 134 -19.00 -0.69 26.92
CA LEU A 134 -20.32 -1.16 26.47
C LEU A 134 -21.47 -0.64 27.32
N GLU A 135 -21.26 -0.49 28.62
CA GLU A 135 -22.26 0.03 29.57
C GLU A 135 -22.65 1.47 29.26
N ALA A 136 -21.72 2.25 28.70
CA ALA A 136 -21.96 3.63 28.32
C ALA A 136 -22.74 3.77 27.00
N ILE A 137 -22.96 2.68 26.26
CA ILE A 137 -23.78 2.67 25.06
C ILE A 137 -25.24 2.55 25.47
N THR A 138 -25.95 3.68 25.42
CA THR A 138 -27.36 3.80 25.78
C THR A 138 -28.15 4.40 24.61
N THR A 139 -29.48 4.37 24.69
CA THR A 139 -30.38 5.02 23.73
C THR A 139 -30.36 6.55 23.82
N GLU A 140 -29.64 7.13 24.78
CA GLU A 140 -29.45 8.59 24.89
C GLU A 140 -28.38 9.10 23.92
N LEU A 141 -27.53 8.19 23.41
CA LEU A 141 -26.52 8.55 22.41
C LEU A 141 -27.16 8.75 21.04
N GLU A 142 -26.76 9.84 20.37
CA GLU A 142 -27.19 10.11 19.00
C GLU A 142 -26.86 8.94 18.08
N GLY A 143 -27.80 8.58 17.18
CA GLY A 143 -27.63 7.43 16.28
C GLY A 143 -28.00 6.07 16.90
N VAL A 144 -28.19 5.99 18.22
CA VAL A 144 -28.63 4.77 18.92
C VAL A 144 -30.12 4.88 19.27
N ASP A 145 -30.88 3.82 19.07
CA ASP A 145 -32.30 3.70 19.40
C ASP A 145 -32.61 2.28 19.93
N PRO A 146 -33.81 2.03 20.48
CA PRO A 146 -34.15 0.72 21.02
C PRO A 146 -34.05 -0.45 20.03
N HIS A 147 -34.14 -0.19 18.71
CA HIS A 147 -34.11 -1.24 17.69
C HIS A 147 -32.69 -1.59 17.23
N ASN A 148 -31.72 -0.70 17.41
CA ASN A 148 -30.33 -0.93 17.02
C ASN A 148 -29.35 -1.08 18.21
N LEU A 149 -29.78 -0.77 19.44
CA LEU A 149 -28.92 -0.77 20.64
C LEU A 149 -28.09 -2.05 20.78
N ASP A 150 -28.74 -3.21 20.70
CA ASP A 150 -28.07 -4.49 20.92
C ASP A 150 -27.12 -4.84 19.76
N TRP A 151 -27.45 -4.43 18.53
CA TRP A 151 -26.53 -4.55 17.41
C TRP A 151 -25.32 -3.64 17.54
N VAL A 152 -25.49 -2.42 18.04
CA VAL A 152 -24.38 -1.49 18.32
C VAL A 152 -23.48 -2.08 19.40
N ARG A 153 -24.05 -2.61 20.49
CA ARG A 153 -23.31 -3.29 21.55
C ARG A 153 -22.56 -4.51 21.02
N ALA A 154 -23.22 -5.39 20.27
CA ALA A 154 -22.57 -6.55 19.65
C ALA A 154 -21.43 -6.15 18.70
N THR A 155 -21.64 -5.09 17.92
CA THR A 155 -20.60 -4.53 17.03
C THR A 155 -19.40 -4.05 17.85
N VAL A 156 -19.62 -3.25 18.90
CA VAL A 156 -18.55 -2.73 19.75
C VAL A 156 -17.83 -3.85 20.50
N MET A 157 -18.53 -4.91 20.94
CA MET A 157 -17.92 -6.10 21.54
C MET A 157 -16.90 -6.73 20.59
N VAL A 158 -17.29 -6.96 19.33
CA VAL A 158 -16.41 -7.54 18.31
C VAL A 158 -15.26 -6.59 17.96
N LEU A 159 -15.53 -5.29 17.82
CA LEU A 159 -14.49 -4.29 17.56
C LEU A 159 -13.44 -4.26 18.67
N ASN A 160 -13.88 -4.24 19.93
CA ASN A 160 -12.99 -4.27 21.10
C ASN A 160 -12.21 -5.58 21.15
N TYR A 161 -12.85 -6.72 20.92
CA TYR A 161 -12.20 -8.04 20.91
C TYR A 161 -11.07 -8.10 19.88
N LEU A 162 -11.36 -7.74 18.62
CA LEU A 162 -10.38 -7.77 17.54
C LEU A 162 -9.26 -6.73 17.75
N TYR A 163 -9.60 -5.54 18.28
CA TYR A 163 -8.61 -4.50 18.59
C TYR A 163 -7.66 -4.92 19.72
N CYS A 164 -8.19 -5.54 20.79
CA CYS A 164 -7.44 -5.94 21.98
C CYS A 164 -6.68 -7.27 21.82
N GLY A 165 -6.77 -7.95 20.68
CA GLY A 165 -5.90 -9.08 20.35
C GLY A 165 -6.57 -10.32 19.75
N GLY A 166 -7.88 -10.34 19.56
CA GLY A 166 -8.59 -11.27 18.64
C GLY A 166 -8.27 -12.77 18.76
N GLY A 167 -7.78 -13.24 19.91
CA GLY A 167 -7.31 -14.63 20.12
C GLY A 167 -5.91 -14.78 20.75
N ALA A 168 -5.12 -13.70 20.86
CA ALA A 168 -3.90 -13.65 21.68
C ALA A 168 -4.21 -13.28 23.14
N LYS A 169 -3.24 -13.35 24.07
CA LYS A 169 -3.39 -12.88 25.46
C LYS A 169 -4.04 -11.50 25.43
N SER A 170 -5.28 -11.42 25.93
CA SER A 170 -6.08 -10.19 25.88
C SER A 170 -5.29 -9.09 26.55
N MET A 171 -4.94 -8.04 25.81
CA MET A 171 -4.33 -6.88 26.43
C MET A 171 -5.39 -6.26 27.36
N GLY A 172 -5.11 -6.25 28.65
CA GLY A 172 -5.92 -5.54 29.64
C GLY A 172 -5.79 -4.04 29.42
N VAL A 173 -6.47 -3.51 28.41
CA VAL A 173 -6.54 -2.08 28.16
C VAL A 173 -7.53 -1.50 29.16
N PRO A 174 -7.11 -0.62 30.10
CA PRO A 174 -8.04 0.03 31.01
C PRO A 174 -9.05 0.87 30.23
N ILE A 175 -10.32 0.80 30.64
CA ILE A 175 -11.41 1.51 29.98
C ILE A 175 -11.98 2.51 30.95
N GLU A 176 -11.99 3.78 30.53
CA GLU A 176 -12.72 4.80 31.24
C GLU A 176 -14.22 4.51 31.11
N PRO A 177 -14.99 4.52 32.22
CA PRO A 177 -16.43 4.27 32.17
C PRO A 177 -17.20 5.27 31.31
N SER A 178 -16.65 6.47 31.09
CA SER A 178 -17.27 7.52 30.29
C SER A 178 -16.77 7.53 28.85
N LEU A 179 -17.68 7.75 27.90
CA LEU A 179 -17.35 7.93 26.49
C LEU A 179 -16.69 9.30 26.23
N GLN A 180 -15.50 9.24 25.63
CA GLN A 180 -14.82 10.38 25.01
C GLN A 180 -15.54 10.80 23.72
N GLU A 181 -15.32 12.03 23.25
CA GLU A 181 -16.00 12.57 22.07
C GLU A 181 -15.75 11.72 20.79
N ASN A 182 -14.52 11.27 20.58
CA ASN A 182 -14.17 10.37 19.48
C ASN A 182 -14.94 9.04 19.54
N GLN A 183 -15.16 8.51 20.75
CA GLN A 183 -15.93 7.29 20.97
C GLN A 183 -17.42 7.51 20.74
N ARG A 184 -17.97 8.64 21.19
CA ARG A 184 -19.37 9.02 20.93
C ARG A 184 -19.63 9.13 19.43
N MET A 185 -18.74 9.79 18.70
CA MET A 185 -18.82 9.89 17.24
C MET A 185 -18.75 8.51 16.56
N ALA A 186 -17.88 7.62 17.04
CA ALA A 186 -17.82 6.25 16.54
C ALA A 186 -19.13 5.49 16.80
N VAL A 187 -19.67 5.54 18.02
CA VAL A 187 -20.94 4.89 18.38
C VAL A 187 -22.10 5.45 17.55
N ARG A 188 -22.17 6.77 17.38
CA ARG A 188 -23.17 7.43 16.53
C ARG A 188 -23.13 6.89 15.10
N ARG A 189 -21.94 6.83 14.50
CA ARG A 189 -21.74 6.31 13.14
C ARG A 189 -22.18 4.85 13.02
N LEU A 190 -21.79 4.00 13.97
CA LEU A 190 -22.17 2.58 13.98
C LEU A 190 -23.70 2.41 14.12
N GLY A 191 -24.34 3.21 14.97
CA GLY A 191 -25.79 3.22 15.16
C GLY A 191 -26.55 3.70 13.92
N GLU A 192 -26.13 4.81 13.32
CA GLU A 192 -26.70 5.31 12.06
C GLU A 192 -26.57 4.29 10.93
N ASN A 193 -25.42 3.62 10.83
CA ASN A 193 -25.20 2.57 9.85
C ASN A 193 -26.20 1.41 9.99
N LEU A 194 -26.49 0.99 11.23
CA LEU A 194 -27.42 -0.10 11.52
C LEU A 194 -28.88 0.33 11.34
N ARG A 195 -29.24 1.55 11.72
CA ARG A 195 -30.61 2.08 11.55
C ARG A 195 -31.06 2.01 10.09
N ARG A 196 -30.13 2.28 9.17
CA ARG A 196 -30.37 2.23 7.71
C ARG A 196 -30.69 0.83 7.17
N LEU A 197 -30.41 -0.24 7.92
CA LEU A 197 -30.82 -1.60 7.56
C LEU A 197 -32.31 -1.86 7.84
N GLY A 198 -33.05 -0.88 8.35
CA GLY A 198 -34.48 -1.02 8.65
C GLY A 198 -34.75 -1.98 9.80
N LEU A 199 -33.91 -1.97 10.85
CA LEU A 199 -34.01 -2.89 11.99
C LEU A 199 -35.36 -2.80 12.75
N ALA A 200 -36.02 -1.64 12.67
CA ALA A 200 -37.34 -1.42 13.26
C ALA A 200 -38.50 -2.08 12.48
N GLU A 201 -38.30 -2.40 11.20
CA GLU A 201 -39.35 -3.00 10.40
C GLU A 201 -39.58 -4.48 10.79
N PRO A 202 -40.84 -4.96 10.82
CA PRO A 202 -41.23 -6.25 11.37
C PRO A 202 -40.83 -7.47 10.50
N VAL A 203 -39.89 -7.30 9.57
CA VAL A 203 -39.44 -8.38 8.68
C VAL A 203 -38.66 -9.42 9.48
N ARG A 204 -39.13 -10.66 9.41
CA ARG A 204 -38.57 -11.81 10.12
C ARG A 204 -37.48 -12.48 9.31
N ILE A 205 -36.51 -13.05 10.01
CA ILE A 205 -35.51 -13.92 9.40
C ILE A 205 -36.19 -15.19 8.87
N PRO A 206 -35.82 -15.67 7.66
CA PRO A 206 -36.20 -16.99 7.16
C PRO A 206 -36.08 -18.08 8.23
N SER A 207 -37.10 -18.95 8.32
CA SER A 207 -37.10 -20.05 9.27
C SER A 207 -36.01 -21.07 8.92
N LEU A 208 -35.57 -21.85 9.92
CA LEU A 208 -34.55 -22.89 9.73
C LEU A 208 -34.90 -23.86 8.59
N GLU A 209 -36.19 -24.19 8.41
CA GLU A 209 -36.66 -25.07 7.33
C GLU A 209 -36.46 -24.45 5.94
N VAL A 210 -36.78 -23.17 5.79
CA VAL A 210 -36.57 -22.43 4.54
C VAL A 210 -35.09 -22.37 4.19
N VAL A 211 -34.24 -22.05 5.17
CA VAL A 211 -32.78 -21.97 4.95
C VAL A 211 -32.19 -23.36 4.63
N ARG A 212 -32.66 -24.42 5.31
CA ARG A 212 -32.23 -25.80 5.03
C ARG A 212 -32.63 -26.26 3.64
N ALA A 213 -33.81 -25.89 3.16
CA ALA A 213 -34.24 -26.18 1.81
C ALA A 213 -33.34 -25.48 0.76
N GLN A 214 -32.89 -24.27 1.05
CA GLN A 214 -31.93 -23.52 0.20
C GLN A 214 -30.50 -24.09 0.27
N MET A 215 -30.13 -24.76 1.37
CA MET A 215 -28.84 -25.43 1.61
C MET A 215 -28.71 -26.82 0.97
N GLY A 216 -29.64 -27.22 0.10
CA GLY A 216 -29.65 -28.53 -0.54
C GLY A 216 -28.33 -28.90 -1.26
N PRO A 217 -28.13 -30.19 -1.60
CA PRO A 217 -26.86 -30.76 -2.09
C PRO A 217 -26.40 -30.24 -3.47
N GLU A 218 -27.05 -29.23 -4.03
CA GLU A 218 -26.62 -28.58 -5.27
C GLU A 218 -25.23 -27.95 -5.07
N GLY A 219 -24.35 -28.07 -6.08
CA GLY A 219 -23.01 -27.48 -6.12
C GLY A 219 -23.02 -25.96 -5.91
N CYS A 220 -21.89 -25.25 -6.00
CA CYS A 220 -21.84 -23.80 -5.69
C CYS A 220 -21.04 -23.01 -6.73
N SER A 221 -21.56 -21.86 -7.15
CA SER A 221 -20.93 -20.92 -8.07
C SER A 221 -19.87 -20.09 -7.34
N ASP A 222 -19.00 -19.40 -8.08
CA ASP A 222 -17.97 -18.52 -7.53
C ASP A 222 -18.51 -17.41 -6.60
N TYR A 223 -19.84 -17.18 -6.57
CA TYR A 223 -20.52 -16.17 -5.75
C TYR A 223 -21.42 -16.77 -4.65
N GLY A 224 -21.25 -18.04 -4.27
CA GLY A 224 -22.00 -18.61 -3.14
C GLY A 224 -23.45 -19.01 -3.46
N ARG A 225 -23.91 -18.84 -4.72
CA ARG A 225 -25.20 -19.37 -5.16
C ARG A 225 -25.08 -20.85 -5.53
N PRO A 226 -26.09 -21.68 -5.28
CA PRO A 226 -26.06 -23.06 -5.72
C PRO A 226 -25.80 -23.12 -7.24
N LEU A 227 -24.70 -23.76 -7.67
CA LEU A 227 -24.64 -24.38 -8.99
C LEU A 227 -25.55 -25.59 -8.89
N GLN A 228 -26.63 -25.62 -9.65
CA GLN A 228 -27.26 -26.89 -9.94
C GLN A 228 -26.16 -27.86 -10.42
N CYS A 229 -26.04 -29.01 -9.77
CA CYS A 229 -25.27 -30.11 -10.33
C CYS A 229 -25.81 -30.36 -11.75
N LEU A 230 -24.93 -30.76 -12.68
CA LEU A 230 -25.37 -31.09 -14.04
C LEU A 230 -26.36 -32.25 -13.97
N ASP A 231 -27.65 -31.91 -13.94
CA ASP A 231 -28.74 -32.87 -14.05
C ASP A 231 -28.65 -33.58 -15.40
N VAL A 232 -29.16 -34.81 -15.44
CA VAL A 232 -29.35 -35.50 -16.70
C VAL A 232 -30.29 -34.66 -17.55
N LEU A 233 -29.81 -34.22 -18.72
CA LEU A 233 -30.55 -33.34 -19.62
C LEU A 233 -31.78 -34.07 -20.16
N ASP A 234 -32.94 -33.57 -19.77
CA ASP A 234 -34.23 -33.90 -20.35
C ASP A 234 -34.42 -33.10 -21.64
N ALA A 235 -34.54 -33.80 -22.77
CA ALA A 235 -34.66 -33.16 -24.08
C ALA A 235 -35.91 -32.27 -24.19
N GLU A 236 -37.05 -32.68 -23.63
CA GLU A 236 -38.29 -31.91 -23.73
C GLU A 236 -38.18 -30.60 -22.94
N ARG A 237 -37.68 -30.67 -21.71
CA ARG A 237 -37.47 -29.48 -20.86
C ARG A 237 -36.46 -28.52 -21.48
N VAL A 238 -35.35 -29.04 -22.00
CA VAL A 238 -34.31 -28.22 -22.65
C VAL A 238 -34.84 -27.55 -23.92
N ILE A 239 -35.63 -28.27 -24.74
CA ILE A 239 -36.21 -27.73 -25.97
C ILE A 239 -37.29 -26.69 -25.66
N ALA A 240 -38.13 -26.93 -24.65
CA ALA A 240 -39.17 -26.01 -24.21
C ALA A 240 -38.59 -24.69 -23.64
N ALA A 241 -37.44 -24.76 -22.96
CA ALA A 241 -36.76 -23.58 -22.42
C ALA A 241 -36.02 -22.74 -23.49
N ARG A 242 -35.88 -23.24 -24.72
CA ARG A 242 -35.17 -22.55 -25.80
C ARG A 242 -36.10 -21.61 -26.58
N PRO A 243 -35.55 -20.52 -27.15
CA PRO A 243 -36.32 -19.59 -27.94
C PRO A 243 -36.82 -20.26 -29.24
N PRO A 244 -37.89 -19.72 -29.86
CA PRO A 244 -38.41 -20.19 -31.15
C PRO A 244 -37.35 -20.23 -32.26
N VAL A 245 -37.59 -21.05 -33.29
CA VAL A 245 -36.75 -21.10 -34.49
C VAL A 245 -36.63 -19.69 -35.10
N GLY A 246 -35.41 -19.28 -35.43
CA GLY A 246 -35.10 -17.96 -35.99
C GLY A 246 -34.89 -16.84 -34.96
N SER A 247 -35.12 -17.08 -33.67
CA SER A 247 -34.99 -16.05 -32.61
C SER A 247 -33.75 -16.21 -31.71
N ALA A 248 -32.84 -17.12 -32.09
CA ALA A 248 -31.61 -17.42 -31.38
C ALA A 248 -30.37 -16.99 -32.20
N GLY A 249 -29.33 -16.51 -31.51
CA GLY A 249 -28.07 -16.08 -32.12
C GLY A 249 -28.25 -14.93 -33.12
N VAL A 250 -29.30 -14.13 -32.94
CA VAL A 250 -29.76 -13.14 -33.92
C VAL A 250 -28.76 -11.99 -34.08
N VAL A 251 -28.03 -11.67 -33.01
CA VAL A 251 -27.12 -10.51 -32.99
C VAL A 251 -25.67 -10.97 -32.85
N PRO A 252 -24.79 -10.71 -33.83
CA PRO A 252 -23.36 -10.93 -33.69
C PRO A 252 -22.80 -10.06 -32.57
N ILE A 253 -22.22 -10.66 -31.52
CA ILE A 253 -21.75 -9.91 -30.35
C ILE A 253 -20.71 -8.85 -30.73
N VAL A 254 -19.89 -9.11 -31.76
CA VAL A 254 -18.86 -8.20 -32.27
C VAL A 254 -19.42 -6.87 -32.79
N GLU A 255 -20.67 -6.83 -33.27
CA GLU A 255 -21.34 -5.61 -33.74
C GLU A 255 -21.84 -4.74 -32.59
N LEU A 256 -21.89 -5.30 -31.38
CA LEU A 256 -22.24 -4.61 -30.15
C LEU A 256 -21.01 -4.25 -29.32
N LEU A 257 -19.81 -4.65 -29.69
CA LEU A 257 -18.57 -4.27 -29.01
C LEU A 257 -17.88 -3.10 -29.73
N SER A 258 -17.04 -2.36 -29.01
CA SER A 258 -16.29 -1.21 -29.57
C SER A 258 -14.78 -1.37 -29.39
N GLY A 259 -14.01 -0.68 -30.25
CA GLY A 259 -12.55 -0.61 -30.20
C GLY A 259 -11.85 -1.98 -30.21
N ASN A 260 -10.71 -2.06 -29.50
CA ASN A 260 -9.86 -3.25 -29.44
C ASN A 260 -10.60 -4.52 -28.99
N LEU A 261 -11.63 -4.39 -28.15
CA LEU A 261 -12.38 -5.55 -27.67
C LEU A 261 -13.15 -6.23 -28.81
N SER A 262 -13.67 -5.47 -29.78
CA SER A 262 -14.34 -6.04 -30.95
C SER A 262 -13.38 -6.86 -31.79
N ASP A 263 -12.16 -6.35 -32.03
CA ASP A 263 -11.14 -7.05 -32.82
C ASP A 263 -10.64 -8.30 -32.12
N VAL A 264 -10.42 -8.22 -30.81
CA VAL A 264 -9.99 -9.33 -29.97
C VAL A 264 -11.06 -10.43 -29.87
N VAL A 265 -12.36 -10.07 -29.86
CA VAL A 265 -13.46 -11.06 -29.89
C VAL A 265 -13.69 -11.60 -31.30
N ARG A 266 -13.29 -10.88 -32.35
CA ARG A 266 -13.35 -11.39 -33.73
C ARG A 266 -12.37 -12.54 -33.95
N ASP A 267 -11.23 -12.54 -33.26
CA ASP A 267 -10.21 -13.58 -33.37
C ASP A 267 -9.70 -14.12 -32.01
N PRO A 268 -10.13 -15.33 -31.59
CA PRO A 268 -9.74 -15.90 -30.29
C PRO A 268 -8.30 -16.45 -30.24
N THR A 269 -7.56 -16.45 -31.35
CA THR A 269 -6.24 -17.09 -31.46
C THR A 269 -5.23 -16.56 -30.44
N GLY A 270 -5.29 -15.27 -30.10
CA GLY A 270 -4.41 -14.64 -29.10
C GLY A 270 -4.74 -14.95 -27.63
N TRP A 271 -5.81 -15.72 -27.35
CA TRP A 271 -6.26 -16.02 -25.98
C TRP A 271 -5.69 -17.34 -25.43
N TRP A 272 -4.97 -18.08 -26.27
CA TRP A 272 -4.34 -19.31 -25.86
C TRP A 272 -3.08 -19.04 -25.05
N LEU A 273 -2.93 -19.82 -23.98
CA LEU A 273 -1.64 -19.92 -23.32
C LEU A 273 -0.61 -20.49 -24.31
N PRO A 274 0.61 -19.93 -24.35
CA PRO A 274 1.76 -20.58 -24.97
C PRO A 274 1.85 -22.06 -24.58
N ASP A 275 2.37 -22.90 -25.48
CA ASP A 275 2.40 -24.35 -25.28
C ASP A 275 3.09 -24.75 -23.97
N ASP A 276 4.11 -24.01 -23.55
CA ASP A 276 4.89 -24.13 -22.31
C ASP A 276 4.17 -23.60 -21.05
N LEU A 277 3.00 -22.98 -21.20
CA LEU A 277 2.10 -22.60 -20.10
C LEU A 277 0.77 -23.37 -20.05
N LYS A 278 0.46 -24.20 -21.06
CA LYS A 278 -0.74 -25.05 -21.04
C LYS A 278 -0.71 -26.05 -19.86
N PRO A 279 -1.84 -26.27 -19.15
CA PRO A 279 -1.91 -27.27 -18.09
C PRO A 279 -1.66 -28.68 -18.66
N GLN A 280 -1.00 -29.54 -17.87
CA GLN A 280 -0.74 -30.94 -18.25
C GLN A 280 -2.03 -31.70 -18.55
N LYS A 281 -2.99 -31.64 -17.62
CA LYS A 281 -4.27 -32.32 -17.71
C LYS A 281 -5.38 -31.39 -17.25
N ARG A 282 -6.41 -31.21 -18.08
CA ARG A 282 -7.59 -30.42 -17.72
C ARG A 282 -8.71 -31.30 -17.16
N THR A 283 -9.46 -30.76 -16.21
CA THR A 283 -10.74 -31.33 -15.77
C THR A 283 -11.72 -31.32 -16.94
N ARG A 284 -12.30 -32.48 -17.26
CA ARG A 284 -13.28 -32.60 -18.35
C ARG A 284 -14.67 -32.24 -17.82
N SER A 285 -15.44 -31.54 -18.65
CA SER A 285 -16.87 -31.36 -18.42
C SER A 285 -17.64 -32.28 -19.36
N ASP A 286 -18.34 -33.25 -18.78
CA ASP A 286 -19.13 -34.21 -19.54
C ASP A 286 -20.54 -33.67 -19.82
N VAL A 287 -21.12 -34.12 -20.94
CA VAL A 287 -22.53 -33.87 -21.26
C VAL A 287 -23.36 -35.01 -20.67
N MET A 288 -24.11 -34.70 -19.62
CA MET A 288 -24.98 -35.65 -18.92
C MET A 288 -26.31 -35.80 -19.66
N ALA A 289 -26.35 -36.53 -20.76
CA ALA A 289 -27.59 -36.80 -21.52
C ALA A 289 -27.55 -38.22 -22.09
N SER A 290 -28.69 -38.89 -22.29
CA SER A 290 -28.72 -40.10 -23.12
C SER A 290 -28.39 -39.75 -24.57
N ASP A 291 -28.00 -40.74 -25.39
CA ASP A 291 -27.68 -40.48 -26.81
C ASP A 291 -28.90 -39.97 -27.58
N GLU A 292 -30.09 -40.50 -27.27
CA GLU A 292 -31.37 -40.08 -27.83
C GLU A 292 -31.73 -38.66 -27.41
N ALA A 293 -31.64 -38.34 -26.11
CA ALA A 293 -31.89 -36.99 -25.62
C ALA A 293 -30.91 -35.99 -26.23
N TRP A 294 -29.62 -36.35 -26.29
CA TRP A 294 -28.59 -35.51 -26.90
C TRP A 294 -28.82 -35.28 -28.39
N PHE A 295 -29.25 -36.32 -29.12
CA PHE A 295 -29.62 -36.21 -30.53
C PHE A 295 -30.75 -35.20 -30.74
N SER A 296 -31.85 -35.33 -29.99
CA SER A 296 -32.99 -34.41 -30.05
C SER A 296 -32.60 -32.98 -29.68
N ILE A 297 -31.77 -32.81 -28.64
CA ILE A 297 -31.25 -31.50 -28.22
C ILE A 297 -30.38 -30.86 -29.30
N CYS A 298 -29.50 -31.64 -29.95
CA CYS A 298 -28.63 -31.16 -31.02
C CYS A 298 -29.44 -30.80 -32.27
N GLN A 299 -30.40 -31.64 -32.66
CA GLN A 299 -31.27 -31.38 -33.80
C GLN A 299 -32.11 -30.11 -33.60
N ALA A 300 -32.73 -29.97 -32.43
CA ALA A 300 -33.47 -28.78 -32.05
C ALA A 300 -32.58 -27.52 -31.97
N GLY A 301 -31.33 -27.68 -31.51
CA GLY A 301 -30.33 -26.62 -31.46
C GLY A 301 -29.88 -26.18 -32.85
N HIS A 302 -29.64 -27.12 -33.75
CA HIS A 302 -29.28 -26.84 -35.13
C HIS A 302 -30.41 -26.13 -35.89
N ALA A 303 -31.64 -26.63 -35.78
CA ALA A 303 -32.81 -26.00 -36.38
C ALA A 303 -33.03 -24.55 -35.92
N ARG A 304 -32.59 -24.22 -34.70
CA ARG A 304 -32.63 -22.86 -34.12
C ARG A 304 -31.36 -22.04 -34.37
N ASN A 305 -30.41 -22.56 -35.16
CA ASN A 305 -29.13 -21.94 -35.43
C ASN A 305 -28.27 -21.68 -34.16
N LEU A 306 -28.49 -22.46 -33.11
CA LEU A 306 -27.76 -22.37 -31.84
C LEU A 306 -26.49 -23.22 -31.85
N MET A 307 -26.48 -24.31 -32.61
CA MET A 307 -25.39 -25.26 -32.66
C MET A 307 -24.91 -25.48 -34.09
N LYS A 308 -23.59 -25.60 -34.24
CA LYS A 308 -22.93 -26.00 -35.48
C LYS A 308 -22.03 -27.21 -35.23
N VAL A 309 -21.68 -27.89 -36.31
CA VAL A 309 -20.73 -29.00 -36.30
C VAL A 309 -19.31 -28.44 -36.34
N VAL A 310 -18.43 -29.03 -35.54
CA VAL A 310 -16.98 -28.82 -35.58
C VAL A 310 -16.31 -30.16 -35.81
N SER A 311 -15.29 -30.16 -36.66
CA SER A 311 -14.50 -31.35 -36.92
C SER A 311 -13.40 -31.53 -35.86
N ASP A 312 -13.05 -32.78 -35.54
CA ASP A 312 -12.09 -33.09 -34.48
C ASP A 312 -10.67 -32.54 -34.76
N ASP A 313 -10.29 -32.34 -36.02
CA ASP A 313 -9.01 -31.72 -36.43
C ASP A 313 -8.92 -30.23 -36.11
N GLN A 314 -10.06 -29.55 -35.94
CA GLN A 314 -10.12 -28.14 -35.58
C GLN A 314 -10.03 -27.93 -34.07
N LEU A 315 -10.18 -28.99 -33.27
CA LEU A 315 -10.20 -28.90 -31.82
C LEU A 315 -8.82 -28.81 -31.23
N HIS A 316 -8.69 -27.94 -30.23
CA HIS A 316 -7.47 -27.82 -29.46
C HIS A 316 -7.30 -29.00 -28.50
N LYS A 317 -6.04 -29.37 -28.29
CA LYS A 317 -5.64 -30.43 -27.37
C LYS A 317 -4.78 -29.86 -26.23
N ASP A 318 -4.90 -30.45 -25.06
CA ASP A 318 -3.95 -30.24 -23.98
C ASP A 318 -2.62 -30.96 -24.27
N ARG A 319 -1.64 -30.84 -23.37
CA ARG A 319 -0.32 -31.45 -23.57
C ARG A 319 -0.33 -32.98 -23.59
N GLU A 320 -1.35 -33.59 -23.00
CA GLU A 320 -1.55 -35.05 -23.03
C GLU A 320 -2.34 -35.49 -24.27
N GLY A 321 -2.67 -34.56 -25.18
CA GLY A 321 -3.37 -34.85 -26.42
C GLY A 321 -4.90 -34.96 -26.26
N HIS A 322 -5.45 -34.59 -25.10
CA HIS A 322 -6.88 -34.63 -24.86
C HIS A 322 -7.58 -33.38 -25.41
N TYR A 323 -8.75 -33.56 -26.02
CA TYR A 323 -9.54 -32.44 -26.51
C TYR A 323 -9.99 -31.50 -25.39
N ILE A 324 -9.86 -30.19 -25.64
CA ILE A 324 -10.37 -29.14 -24.76
C ILE A 324 -11.81 -28.86 -25.16
N THR A 325 -12.77 -29.45 -24.44
CA THR A 325 -14.20 -29.33 -24.72
C THR A 325 -14.98 -28.81 -23.51
N ILE A 326 -16.18 -28.28 -23.75
CA ILE A 326 -17.11 -27.81 -22.72
C ILE A 326 -18.24 -28.82 -22.42
N GLY A 327 -18.87 -28.68 -21.26
CA GLY A 327 -20.12 -29.38 -20.93
C GLY A 327 -21.35 -28.68 -21.50
N ALA A 328 -22.51 -29.34 -21.44
CA ALA A 328 -23.78 -28.80 -21.93
C ALA A 328 -24.48 -27.90 -20.90
N GLY A 329 -23.81 -26.82 -20.50
CA GLY A 329 -24.42 -25.74 -19.70
C GLY A 329 -25.37 -24.86 -20.53
N GLY A 330 -26.05 -23.93 -19.87
CA GLY A 330 -26.87 -22.91 -20.54
C GLY A 330 -26.06 -22.03 -21.50
N ALA A 331 -26.71 -21.14 -22.25
CA ALA A 331 -26.05 -20.13 -23.07
C ALA A 331 -26.85 -18.83 -23.06
N LEU A 332 -26.19 -17.70 -23.33
CA LEU A 332 -26.86 -16.46 -23.67
C LEU A 332 -27.30 -16.55 -25.13
N LEU A 333 -28.45 -17.18 -25.33
CA LEU A 333 -29.00 -17.62 -26.61
C LEU A 333 -29.25 -16.48 -27.62
N LEU A 334 -29.06 -15.23 -27.21
CA LEU A 334 -29.24 -14.05 -28.05
C LEU A 334 -28.01 -13.75 -28.92
N PHE A 335 -26.81 -13.83 -28.33
CA PHE A 335 -25.59 -13.31 -28.93
C PHE A 335 -24.88 -14.42 -29.69
N SER A 336 -24.76 -14.27 -31.01
CA SER A 336 -23.90 -15.16 -31.80
C SER A 336 -22.44 -14.74 -31.69
N VAL A 337 -21.57 -15.73 -31.72
CA VAL A 337 -20.12 -15.55 -31.78
C VAL A 337 -19.61 -15.86 -33.19
N PRO A 338 -18.48 -15.28 -33.62
CA PRO A 338 -17.84 -15.64 -34.88
C PRO A 338 -17.54 -17.15 -34.96
N ASP A 339 -17.62 -17.74 -36.14
CA ASP A 339 -17.41 -19.19 -36.33
C ASP A 339 -16.00 -19.66 -35.89
N ARG A 340 -15.02 -18.75 -35.80
CA ARG A 340 -13.69 -19.04 -35.23
C ARG A 340 -13.74 -19.49 -33.77
N TRP A 341 -14.81 -19.18 -33.02
CA TRP A 341 -15.00 -19.63 -31.65
C TRP A 341 -15.55 -21.05 -31.53
N LEU A 342 -16.09 -21.63 -32.61
CA LEU A 342 -16.74 -22.95 -32.55
C LEU A 342 -15.82 -24.04 -31.96
N PRO A 343 -14.53 -24.13 -32.30
CA PRO A 343 -13.64 -25.12 -31.69
C PRO A 343 -13.44 -24.95 -30.17
N HIS A 344 -13.62 -23.73 -29.67
CA HIS A 344 -13.49 -23.40 -28.25
C HIS A 344 -14.76 -23.75 -27.45
N PHE A 345 -15.91 -23.83 -28.13
CA PHE A 345 -17.22 -24.12 -27.53
C PHE A 345 -17.79 -25.47 -27.98
N ALA A 346 -16.92 -26.38 -28.43
CA ALA A 346 -17.29 -27.74 -28.78
C ALA A 346 -17.57 -28.61 -27.54
N PHE A 347 -18.60 -29.44 -27.62
CA PHE A 347 -18.98 -30.32 -26.51
C PHE A 347 -18.16 -31.61 -26.47
N SER A 348 -18.02 -32.16 -25.26
CA SER A 348 -17.31 -33.43 -25.02
C SER A 348 -18.02 -34.64 -25.63
N LYS A 349 -19.35 -34.60 -25.79
CA LYS A 349 -20.16 -35.70 -26.34
C LYS A 349 -20.48 -35.54 -27.83
N LYS A 350 -20.16 -36.57 -28.61
CA LYS A 350 -20.49 -36.65 -30.04
C LYS A 350 -21.96 -36.98 -30.26
N VAL A 351 -22.45 -36.71 -31.47
CA VAL A 351 -23.81 -37.03 -31.90
C VAL A 351 -23.81 -37.43 -33.37
N CYS A 352 -24.80 -38.20 -33.81
CA CYS A 352 -24.95 -38.56 -35.21
C CYS A 352 -25.16 -37.30 -36.08
N ALA A 353 -24.42 -37.19 -37.19
CA ALA A 353 -24.42 -36.03 -38.07
C ALA A 353 -25.78 -35.75 -38.69
N SER A 354 -26.67 -36.74 -38.76
CA SER A 354 -28.07 -36.54 -39.17
C SER A 354 -28.84 -35.59 -38.26
N ALA A 355 -28.40 -35.35 -37.02
CA ALA A 355 -28.94 -34.27 -36.17
C ALA A 355 -28.72 -32.88 -36.79
N PHE A 356 -27.69 -32.74 -37.63
CA PHE A 356 -27.30 -31.52 -38.33
C PHE A 356 -27.56 -31.61 -39.85
N GLY A 357 -28.41 -32.54 -40.29
CA GLY A 357 -28.67 -32.77 -41.72
C GLY A 357 -27.55 -33.49 -42.49
N GLY A 358 -26.54 -34.02 -41.80
CA GLY A 358 -25.45 -34.81 -42.39
C GLY A 358 -25.76 -36.31 -42.51
N THR A 359 -24.74 -37.08 -42.91
CA THR A 359 -24.86 -38.53 -43.15
C THR A 359 -25.16 -39.30 -41.86
N LYS A 360 -26.21 -40.14 -41.89
CA LYS A 360 -26.56 -41.03 -40.76
C LYS A 360 -25.42 -42.00 -40.45
N GLY A 361 -25.10 -42.20 -39.17
CA GLY A 361 -24.03 -43.08 -38.69
C GLY A 361 -22.66 -42.41 -38.51
N VAL A 362 -22.44 -41.24 -39.13
CA VAL A 362 -21.21 -40.46 -38.90
C VAL A 362 -21.34 -39.68 -37.59
N LEU A 363 -20.38 -39.82 -36.68
CA LEU A 363 -20.39 -39.08 -35.41
C LEU A 363 -19.61 -37.76 -35.54
N VAL A 364 -20.27 -36.67 -35.18
CA VAL A 364 -19.70 -35.32 -35.22
C VAL A 364 -19.78 -34.65 -33.86
N ARG A 365 -19.01 -33.57 -33.65
CA ARG A 365 -19.11 -32.77 -32.44
C ARG A 365 -19.98 -31.54 -32.62
N PRO A 366 -21.03 -31.39 -31.80
CA PRO A 366 -21.76 -30.15 -31.71
C PRO A 366 -20.91 -29.09 -30.99
N ALA A 367 -21.10 -27.82 -31.35
CA ALA A 367 -20.52 -26.66 -30.69
C ALA A 367 -21.54 -25.52 -30.60
N TRP A 368 -21.45 -24.68 -29.56
CA TRP A 368 -22.28 -23.48 -29.49
C TRP A 368 -21.86 -22.44 -30.53
N ARG A 369 -22.83 -21.93 -31.29
CA ARG A 369 -22.71 -20.72 -32.12
C ARG A 369 -23.00 -19.43 -31.32
N VAL A 370 -23.43 -19.59 -30.06
CA VAL A 370 -23.81 -18.49 -29.17
C VAL A 370 -22.90 -18.44 -27.95
N LEU A 371 -22.94 -17.34 -27.21
CA LEU A 371 -22.11 -17.13 -26.04
C LEU A 371 -22.51 -18.10 -24.90
N PRO A 372 -21.65 -19.04 -24.46
CA PRO A 372 -22.03 -20.08 -23.49
C PRO A 372 -22.09 -19.54 -22.04
N CYS A 373 -23.04 -20.03 -21.23
CA CYS A 373 -23.08 -19.79 -19.79
C CYS A 373 -22.07 -20.73 -19.12
N GLY A 374 -21.18 -20.18 -18.30
CA GLY A 374 -20.08 -20.93 -17.67
C GLY A 374 -18.70 -20.60 -18.26
N TRP A 375 -18.63 -19.87 -19.38
CA TRP A 375 -17.39 -19.19 -19.75
C TRP A 375 -17.22 -17.93 -18.92
N LYS A 376 -16.05 -17.78 -18.26
CA LYS A 376 -15.76 -16.72 -17.28
C LYS A 376 -16.03 -15.30 -17.80
N ASN A 377 -15.93 -15.08 -19.11
CA ASN A 377 -16.07 -13.76 -19.72
C ASN A 377 -17.42 -13.51 -20.39
N SER A 378 -18.34 -14.48 -20.42
CA SER A 378 -19.63 -14.32 -21.08
C SER A 378 -20.45 -13.15 -20.52
N LEU A 379 -20.48 -13.00 -19.18
CA LEU A 379 -21.20 -11.91 -18.53
C LEU A 379 -20.56 -10.55 -18.86
N ASN A 380 -19.23 -10.45 -18.76
CA ASN A 380 -18.51 -9.21 -19.05
C ASN A 380 -18.73 -8.74 -20.50
N LEU A 381 -18.72 -9.68 -21.46
CA LEU A 381 -18.97 -9.36 -22.86
C LEU A 381 -20.42 -8.94 -23.11
N ALA A 382 -21.38 -9.61 -22.48
CA ALA A 382 -22.78 -9.23 -22.57
C ALA A 382 -23.05 -7.86 -21.94
N GLU A 383 -22.43 -7.55 -20.80
CA GLU A 383 -22.49 -6.23 -20.18
C GLU A 383 -21.92 -5.15 -21.10
N GLU A 384 -20.73 -5.37 -21.66
CA GLU A 384 -20.09 -4.38 -22.53
C GLU A 384 -20.87 -4.16 -23.82
N ALA A 385 -21.40 -5.24 -24.41
CA ALA A 385 -22.28 -5.16 -25.56
C ALA A 385 -23.52 -4.28 -25.30
N LEU A 386 -24.09 -4.37 -24.09
CA LEU A 386 -25.25 -3.58 -23.71
C LEU A 386 -24.89 -2.14 -23.31
N ARG A 387 -23.73 -1.91 -22.68
CA ARG A 387 -23.21 -0.55 -22.44
C ARG A 387 -23.04 0.18 -23.77
N HIS A 388 -22.40 -0.44 -24.74
CA HIS A 388 -22.23 0.16 -26.06
C HIS A 388 -23.55 0.31 -26.82
N LEU A 389 -24.50 -0.62 -26.67
CA LEU A 389 -25.86 -0.46 -27.22
C LEU A 389 -26.54 0.78 -26.65
N VAL A 390 -26.54 0.96 -25.32
CA VAL A 390 -27.29 2.03 -24.64
C VAL A 390 -26.58 3.39 -24.74
N PHE A 391 -25.29 3.47 -24.39
CA PHE A 391 -24.54 4.72 -24.37
C PHE A 391 -23.98 5.10 -25.74
N GLY A 392 -23.50 4.12 -26.49
CA GLY A 392 -22.89 4.34 -27.81
C GLY A 392 -23.96 4.51 -28.90
N LYS A 393 -24.78 3.49 -29.12
CA LYS A 393 -25.75 3.48 -30.24
C LYS A 393 -27.04 4.25 -29.95
N CYS A 394 -27.64 4.08 -28.76
CA CYS A 394 -28.88 4.81 -28.42
C CYS A 394 -28.64 6.27 -28.02
N GLY A 395 -27.38 6.65 -27.75
CA GLY A 395 -27.00 8.00 -27.37
C GLY A 395 -27.57 8.43 -26.01
N VAL A 396 -27.88 7.47 -25.12
CA VAL A 396 -28.17 7.79 -23.72
C VAL A 396 -26.94 8.48 -23.15
N PRO A 397 -27.06 9.66 -22.52
CA PRO A 397 -25.91 10.35 -21.97
C PRO A 397 -25.20 9.44 -20.98
N ARG A 398 -23.99 8.99 -21.35
CA ARG A 398 -23.12 8.33 -20.39
C ARG A 398 -22.81 9.35 -19.29
N PRO A 399 -22.91 9.00 -18.00
CA PRO A 399 -22.41 9.86 -16.94
C PRO A 399 -20.99 10.26 -17.33
N ARG A 400 -20.75 11.56 -17.54
CA ARG A 400 -19.39 12.00 -17.81
C ARG A 400 -18.62 11.75 -16.53
N PRO A 401 -17.41 11.17 -16.57
CA PRO A 401 -16.50 11.37 -15.45
C PRO A 401 -16.46 12.88 -15.23
N THR A 402 -16.75 13.34 -14.02
CA THR A 402 -16.64 14.75 -13.62
C THR A 402 -15.16 15.17 -13.64
N GLY A 403 -14.58 15.19 -14.85
CA GLY A 403 -13.36 15.90 -15.21
C GLY A 403 -13.64 17.37 -15.55
N GLY A 404 -14.91 17.80 -15.52
CA GLY A 404 -15.27 19.21 -15.53
C GLY A 404 -14.95 19.83 -14.18
N ARG A 405 -14.00 20.77 -14.16
CA ARG A 405 -13.65 21.62 -13.00
C ARG A 405 -14.92 22.08 -12.29
N LEU A 406 -15.17 21.59 -11.08
CA LEU A 406 -16.14 22.22 -10.17
C LEU A 406 -15.58 23.59 -9.74
N PRO A 407 -16.40 24.65 -9.66
CA PRO A 407 -15.97 25.94 -9.13
C PRO A 407 -15.49 25.80 -7.68
N ARG A 408 -14.35 26.43 -7.38
CA ARG A 408 -13.75 26.50 -6.05
C ARG A 408 -14.66 27.26 -5.09
N GLN A 409 -14.93 26.70 -3.91
CA GLN A 409 -15.09 27.49 -2.68
C GLN A 409 -13.89 27.19 -1.77
N GLN A 410 -13.28 28.23 -1.21
CA GLN A 410 -11.98 28.16 -0.53
C GLN A 410 -11.99 27.37 0.80
N ASP A 411 -13.17 27.04 1.33
CA ASP A 411 -13.31 26.44 2.67
C ASP A 411 -13.96 25.05 2.72
N GLU A 412 -14.21 24.39 1.57
CA GLU A 412 -14.79 23.03 1.57
C GLU A 412 -13.73 21.91 1.62
N PRO A 413 -14.00 20.79 2.34
CA PRO A 413 -13.14 19.60 2.32
C PRO A 413 -12.99 19.06 0.89
N LEU A 414 -11.85 18.42 0.56
CA LEU A 414 -11.65 17.79 -0.76
C LEU A 414 -12.69 16.67 -0.96
N ALA A 415 -13.84 16.97 -1.54
CA ALA A 415 -14.77 15.95 -1.98
C ALA A 415 -14.26 15.31 -3.28
N VAL A 416 -14.08 13.99 -3.27
CA VAL A 416 -13.80 13.20 -4.48
C VAL A 416 -14.97 12.25 -4.70
N GLU A 417 -15.52 12.28 -5.92
CA GLU A 417 -16.61 11.41 -6.34
C GLU A 417 -16.04 10.24 -7.15
N CYS A 418 -16.14 9.02 -6.62
CA CYS A 418 -15.69 7.79 -7.27
C CYS A 418 -16.83 7.17 -8.08
N VAL A 419 -17.02 7.67 -9.31
CA VAL A 419 -18.34 7.64 -9.95
C VAL A 419 -18.52 6.70 -11.15
N ASP A 420 -17.46 6.27 -11.84
CA ASP A 420 -17.63 5.77 -13.22
C ASP A 420 -18.55 4.54 -13.40
N PRO A 421 -18.39 3.40 -12.67
CA PRO A 421 -19.19 2.19 -12.94
C PRO A 421 -20.55 2.15 -12.24
N VAL A 422 -20.69 2.81 -11.08
CA VAL A 422 -21.91 2.76 -10.27
C VAL A 422 -22.96 3.72 -10.82
N GLU A 423 -22.55 4.92 -11.23
CA GLU A 423 -23.48 5.85 -11.89
C GLU A 423 -23.89 5.36 -13.28
N GLU A 424 -22.96 4.78 -14.04
CA GLU A 424 -23.27 4.19 -15.34
C GLU A 424 -24.34 3.09 -15.19
N MET A 425 -24.21 2.24 -14.17
CA MET A 425 -25.24 1.23 -13.93
C MET A 425 -26.54 1.81 -13.35
N SER A 426 -26.47 2.83 -12.49
CA SER A 426 -27.68 3.50 -11.99
C SER A 426 -28.44 4.17 -13.14
N CYS A 427 -27.73 4.71 -14.13
CA CYS A 427 -28.28 5.20 -15.38
C CYS A 427 -28.94 4.07 -16.19
N LEU A 428 -28.26 2.93 -16.38
CA LEU A 428 -28.84 1.75 -17.03
C LEU A 428 -30.11 1.25 -16.33
N ARG A 429 -30.14 1.28 -14.99
CA ARG A 429 -31.30 0.90 -14.18
C ARG A 429 -32.46 1.88 -14.36
N LYS A 430 -32.19 3.18 -14.27
CA LYS A 430 -33.21 4.23 -14.48
C LYS A 430 -33.80 4.10 -15.88
N PHE A 431 -32.94 3.94 -16.88
CA PHE A 431 -33.34 3.71 -18.26
C PHE A 431 -34.18 2.43 -18.40
N GLY A 432 -33.77 1.32 -17.78
CA GLY A 432 -34.56 0.08 -17.74
C GLY A 432 -35.95 0.27 -17.15
N LYS A 433 -36.09 1.02 -16.05
CA LYS A 433 -37.38 1.35 -15.42
C LYS A 433 -38.24 2.28 -16.27
N GLU A 434 -37.65 3.29 -16.92
CA GLU A 434 -38.36 4.15 -17.88
C GLU A 434 -38.91 3.33 -19.06
N LEU A 435 -38.17 2.32 -19.51
CA LEU A 435 -38.63 1.38 -20.53
C LEU A 435 -39.77 0.46 -20.04
N GLU A 436 -39.85 0.14 -18.74
CA GLU A 436 -40.97 -0.61 -18.12
C GLU A 436 -42.22 0.24 -17.89
N ALA A 437 -42.05 1.51 -17.50
CA ALA A 437 -43.16 2.43 -17.23
C ALA A 437 -44.00 2.75 -18.47
N GLY A 438 -43.51 2.42 -19.67
CA GLY A 438 -44.24 2.57 -20.93
C GLY A 438 -44.34 4.00 -21.43
N GLU A 439 -43.66 4.96 -20.79
CA GLU A 439 -43.60 6.34 -21.25
C GLU A 439 -42.79 6.41 -22.55
N VAL A 440 -43.44 6.84 -23.64
CA VAL A 440 -42.81 6.93 -24.97
C VAL A 440 -41.94 8.18 -25.05
N SER A 441 -40.79 8.14 -24.37
CA SER A 441 -39.76 9.16 -24.50
C SER A 441 -39.05 9.08 -25.85
N GLU A 442 -38.40 10.18 -26.25
CA GLU A 442 -37.54 10.21 -27.44
C GLU A 442 -36.41 9.15 -27.37
N LEU A 443 -35.91 8.88 -26.16
CA LEU A 443 -34.94 7.81 -25.92
C LEU A 443 -35.55 6.42 -26.11
N HIS A 444 -36.82 6.20 -25.74
CA HIS A 444 -37.52 4.93 -25.99
C HIS A 444 -37.65 4.64 -27.49
N ARG A 445 -37.96 5.67 -28.29
CA ARG A 445 -38.06 5.54 -29.76
C ARG A 445 -36.71 5.22 -30.37
N ARG A 446 -35.65 5.95 -30.00
CA ARG A 446 -34.28 5.67 -30.46
C ARG A 446 -33.82 4.27 -30.06
N PHE A 447 -34.08 3.86 -28.83
CA PHE A 447 -33.76 2.52 -28.35
C PHE A 447 -34.43 1.44 -29.19
N THR A 448 -35.71 1.62 -29.51
CA THR A 448 -36.47 0.69 -30.36
C THR A 448 -35.86 0.62 -31.76
N VAL A 449 -35.60 1.76 -32.39
CA VAL A 449 -34.98 1.86 -33.73
C VAL A 449 -33.58 1.22 -33.74
N VAL A 450 -32.76 1.49 -32.73
CA VAL A 450 -31.41 0.93 -32.62
C VAL A 450 -31.49 -0.59 -32.41
N CYS A 451 -32.35 -1.06 -31.52
CA CYS A 451 -32.58 -2.49 -31.30
C CYS A 451 -33.00 -3.20 -32.60
N GLU A 452 -33.95 -2.63 -33.34
CA GLU A 452 -34.38 -3.14 -34.64
C GLU A 452 -33.25 -3.15 -35.67
N SER A 453 -32.43 -2.09 -35.72
CA SER A 453 -31.31 -1.97 -36.66
C SER A 453 -30.22 -3.02 -36.44
N VAL A 454 -30.06 -3.52 -35.21
CA VAL A 454 -29.09 -4.57 -34.86
C VAL A 454 -29.73 -5.96 -34.79
N GLY A 455 -31.01 -6.10 -35.17
CA GLY A 455 -31.73 -7.38 -35.13
C GLY A 455 -32.07 -7.86 -33.70
N LEU A 456 -32.06 -6.97 -32.72
CA LEU A 456 -32.39 -7.28 -31.33
C LEU A 456 -33.85 -6.91 -31.03
N PRO A 457 -34.74 -7.87 -30.69
CA PRO A 457 -36.10 -7.52 -30.30
C PRO A 457 -36.12 -6.60 -29.07
N PRO A 458 -36.78 -5.42 -29.10
CA PRO A 458 -36.76 -4.45 -28.00
C PRO A 458 -37.20 -5.04 -26.65
N ALA A 459 -38.20 -5.93 -26.65
CA ALA A 459 -38.65 -6.62 -25.45
C ALA A 459 -37.55 -7.50 -24.80
N VAL A 460 -36.71 -8.12 -25.63
CA VAL A 460 -35.60 -8.98 -25.17
C VAL A 460 -34.44 -8.12 -24.69
N ALA A 461 -34.10 -7.04 -25.40
CA ALA A 461 -33.14 -6.04 -24.96
C ALA A 461 -33.51 -5.46 -23.59
N ARG A 462 -34.78 -5.05 -23.41
CA ARG A 462 -35.33 -4.57 -22.14
C ARG A 462 -35.13 -5.58 -21.02
N ARG A 463 -35.54 -6.83 -21.23
CA ARG A 463 -35.40 -7.90 -20.23
C ARG A 463 -33.93 -8.16 -19.86
N LEU A 464 -33.01 -8.06 -20.82
CA LEU A 464 -31.58 -8.22 -20.58
C LEU A 464 -30.98 -7.07 -19.77
N ILE A 465 -31.30 -5.82 -20.13
CA ILE A 465 -30.89 -4.64 -19.36
C ILE A 465 -31.37 -4.79 -17.92
N LEU A 466 -32.65 -5.10 -17.72
CA LEU A 466 -33.23 -5.33 -16.41
C LEU A 466 -32.50 -6.47 -15.68
N SER A 467 -32.33 -7.63 -16.31
CA SER A 467 -31.69 -8.81 -15.70
C SER A 467 -30.23 -8.57 -15.30
N LEU A 468 -29.48 -7.74 -16.03
CA LEU A 468 -28.11 -7.39 -15.67
C LEU A 468 -28.08 -6.33 -14.57
N THR A 469 -29.00 -5.38 -14.61
CA THR A 469 -29.18 -4.42 -13.51
C THR A 469 -29.74 -5.07 -12.24
N ARG A 470 -30.28 -6.31 -12.30
CA ARG A 470 -30.67 -7.07 -11.10
C ARG A 470 -29.49 -7.43 -10.20
N VAL A 471 -28.25 -7.46 -10.71
CA VAL A 471 -27.04 -7.56 -9.87
C VAL A 471 -26.86 -6.31 -8.99
N PHE A 472 -27.56 -5.22 -9.29
CA PHE A 472 -27.68 -4.06 -8.41
C PHE A 472 -28.94 -4.13 -7.54
N ASP A 473 -29.86 -5.07 -7.71
CA ASP A 473 -30.93 -5.30 -6.73
C ASP A 473 -30.38 -5.93 -5.43
N VAL A 474 -29.19 -6.55 -5.51
CA VAL A 474 -28.46 -7.07 -4.34
C VAL A 474 -27.63 -6.01 -3.60
N SER A 475 -27.56 -4.77 -4.12
CA SER A 475 -26.82 -3.67 -3.50
C SER A 475 -27.61 -2.35 -3.52
N VAL A 476 -27.66 -1.63 -2.41
CA VAL A 476 -28.38 -0.35 -2.30
C VAL A 476 -27.38 0.80 -2.23
N VAL A 477 -27.63 1.86 -3.00
CA VAL A 477 -27.00 3.16 -2.78
C VAL A 477 -27.84 3.88 -1.74
N ASP A 478 -27.25 4.19 -0.61
CA ASP A 478 -27.86 5.02 0.42
C ASP A 478 -27.73 6.49 0.01
N ASP A 479 -28.85 7.09 -0.39
CA ASP A 479 -28.92 8.48 -0.87
C ASP A 479 -28.45 9.50 0.17
N HIS A 480 -28.53 9.19 1.48
CA HIS A 480 -28.10 10.10 2.54
C HIS A 480 -26.59 10.12 2.76
N THR A 481 -25.93 8.96 2.65
CA THR A 481 -24.47 8.85 2.83
C THR A 481 -23.69 8.81 1.53
N GLY A 482 -24.40 8.64 0.41
CA GLY A 482 -23.79 8.27 -0.86
C GLY A 482 -22.95 7.00 -0.72
N SER A 483 -23.37 6.01 0.09
CA SER A 483 -22.61 4.75 0.26
C SER A 483 -23.31 3.56 -0.40
N LEU A 484 -22.53 2.72 -1.08
CA LEU A 484 -22.97 1.46 -1.66
C LEU A 484 -22.86 0.34 -0.61
N ARG A 485 -23.95 -0.41 -0.42
CA ARG A 485 -24.07 -1.49 0.59
C ARG A 485 -24.78 -2.70 0.02
N ALA A 486 -24.73 -3.83 0.73
CA ALA A 486 -25.61 -4.96 0.45
C ALA A 486 -27.09 -4.56 0.67
N SER A 487 -27.99 -5.09 -0.15
CA SER A 487 -29.42 -4.88 0.07
C SER A 487 -29.87 -5.59 1.34
N ARG A 488 -30.97 -5.11 1.93
CA ARG A 488 -31.50 -5.71 3.15
C ARG A 488 -31.81 -7.19 2.98
N ALA A 489 -32.32 -7.60 1.82
CA ALA A 489 -32.62 -9.00 1.53
C ALA A 489 -31.35 -9.88 1.60
N GLU A 490 -30.22 -9.41 1.05
CA GLU A 490 -28.95 -10.14 1.11
C GLU A 490 -28.35 -10.16 2.51
N VAL A 491 -28.50 -9.07 3.29
CA VAL A 491 -28.09 -9.07 4.70
C VAL A 491 -28.89 -10.11 5.49
N MET A 492 -30.21 -10.14 5.30
CA MET A 492 -31.10 -11.11 5.95
C MET A 492 -30.73 -12.54 5.58
N ASP A 493 -30.49 -12.79 4.29
CA ASP A 493 -30.05 -14.08 3.80
C ASP A 493 -28.70 -14.47 4.44
N PHE A 494 -27.70 -13.57 4.43
CA PHE A 494 -26.40 -13.84 5.06
C PHE A 494 -26.48 -14.13 6.56
N VAL A 495 -27.31 -13.40 7.31
CA VAL A 495 -27.59 -13.66 8.73
C VAL A 495 -28.19 -15.05 8.91
N SER A 496 -29.20 -15.39 8.10
CA SER A 496 -29.88 -16.69 8.15
C SER A 496 -28.93 -17.86 7.90
N TRP A 497 -28.08 -17.74 6.88
CA TRP A 497 -27.08 -18.73 6.52
C TRP A 497 -26.03 -18.92 7.62
N SER A 498 -25.55 -17.81 8.19
CA SER A 498 -24.57 -17.84 9.29
C SER A 498 -25.15 -18.52 10.53
N LEU A 499 -26.37 -18.14 10.94
CA LEU A 499 -27.06 -18.76 12.08
C LEU A 499 -27.36 -20.25 11.85
N SER A 500 -27.73 -20.63 10.62
CA SER A 500 -28.03 -22.02 10.30
C SER A 500 -26.78 -22.89 10.25
N LEU A 501 -25.63 -22.32 9.88
CA LEU A 501 -24.35 -23.02 9.94
C LEU A 501 -23.85 -23.12 11.40
N LEU A 502 -23.99 -22.04 12.17
CA LEU A 502 -23.72 -22.01 13.62
C LEU A 502 -24.50 -23.10 14.37
N GLN A 503 -25.81 -23.27 14.12
CA GLN A 503 -26.57 -24.32 14.82
C GLN A 503 -26.19 -25.76 14.42
N SER A 504 -25.47 -25.95 13.30
CA SER A 504 -25.16 -27.28 12.78
C SER A 504 -24.02 -27.93 13.55
N GLU A 505 -24.17 -29.20 13.90
CA GLU A 505 -23.12 -29.98 14.56
C GLU A 505 -21.98 -30.34 13.60
N VAL A 506 -22.33 -30.53 12.33
CA VAL A 506 -21.43 -30.97 11.27
C VAL A 506 -21.64 -30.09 10.05
N TRP A 507 -20.55 -29.58 9.50
CA TRP A 507 -20.51 -28.80 8.27
C TRP A 507 -20.06 -29.67 7.12
N ASN A 508 -20.73 -29.56 5.98
CA ASN A 508 -20.28 -30.16 4.74
C ASN A 508 -19.59 -29.12 3.84
N GLN A 509 -18.86 -29.60 2.83
CA GLN A 509 -18.11 -28.75 1.91
C GLN A 509 -19.00 -27.77 1.14
N SER A 510 -20.22 -28.18 0.76
CA SER A 510 -21.14 -27.32 0.00
C SER A 510 -21.58 -26.12 0.84
N GLN A 511 -22.03 -26.38 2.07
CA GLN A 511 -22.47 -25.37 3.03
C GLN A 511 -21.38 -24.32 3.31
N VAL A 512 -20.15 -24.76 3.58
CA VAL A 512 -19.04 -23.84 3.87
C VAL A 512 -18.67 -23.00 2.65
N ARG A 513 -18.69 -23.58 1.44
CA ARG A 513 -18.42 -22.82 0.21
C ARG A 513 -19.52 -21.82 -0.14
N GLN A 514 -20.79 -22.19 0.04
CA GLN A 514 -21.93 -21.30 -0.15
C GLN A 514 -21.87 -20.13 0.84
N TRP A 515 -21.65 -20.41 2.12
CA TRP A 515 -21.46 -19.38 3.14
C TRP A 515 -20.25 -18.48 2.81
N ALA A 516 -19.11 -19.06 2.43
CA ALA A 516 -17.92 -18.29 2.08
C ALA A 516 -18.13 -17.39 0.86
N GLY A 517 -18.88 -17.85 -0.15
CA GLY A 517 -19.24 -17.03 -1.30
C GLY A 517 -20.09 -15.81 -0.90
N LYS A 518 -21.05 -15.99 0.02
CA LYS A 518 -21.83 -14.89 0.60
C LYS A 518 -20.98 -13.96 1.46
N ALA A 519 -20.08 -14.51 2.28
CA ALA A 519 -19.14 -13.72 3.07
C ALA A 519 -18.23 -12.87 2.16
N ILE A 520 -17.70 -13.44 1.08
CA ILE A 520 -16.91 -12.71 0.08
C ILE A 520 -17.74 -11.60 -0.58
N PHE A 521 -19.02 -11.87 -0.92
CA PHE A 521 -19.93 -10.84 -1.41
C PHE A 521 -20.07 -9.69 -0.42
N MET A 522 -20.32 -9.97 0.86
CA MET A 522 -20.40 -8.94 1.91
C MET A 522 -19.08 -8.16 2.03
N ALA A 523 -17.93 -8.82 1.93
CA ALA A 523 -16.62 -8.18 1.93
C ALA A 523 -16.33 -7.34 0.67
N THR A 524 -17.13 -7.41 -0.40
CA THR A 524 -16.94 -6.50 -1.55
C THR A 524 -17.22 -5.04 -1.18
N PHE A 525 -18.06 -4.80 -0.18
CA PHE A 525 -18.38 -3.46 0.33
C PHE A 525 -17.32 -2.95 1.33
N ASP A 526 -16.64 -3.85 2.03
CA ASP A 526 -15.48 -3.52 2.88
C ASP A 526 -14.47 -4.68 2.93
N ARG A 527 -13.48 -4.66 2.04
CA ARG A 527 -12.58 -5.80 1.80
C ARG A 527 -11.72 -6.21 2.99
N PRO A 528 -11.28 -5.31 3.88
CA PRO A 528 -10.52 -5.69 5.06
C PRO A 528 -11.28 -6.59 6.05
N LEU A 529 -12.59 -6.78 5.90
CA LEU A 529 -13.33 -7.83 6.62
C LEU A 529 -12.73 -9.23 6.41
N LEU A 530 -12.09 -9.49 5.28
CA LEU A 530 -11.46 -10.78 5.00
C LEU A 530 -10.32 -11.11 5.97
N SER A 531 -9.79 -10.16 6.74
CA SER A 531 -8.74 -10.42 7.72
C SER A 531 -9.26 -11.25 8.89
N ILE A 532 -10.58 -11.22 9.14
CA ILE A 532 -11.23 -11.98 10.21
C ILE A 532 -11.25 -13.48 9.90
N LEU A 533 -11.31 -13.86 8.61
CA LEU A 533 -11.50 -15.24 8.16
C LEU A 533 -10.17 -16.01 8.07
N GLU A 534 -9.49 -16.15 9.20
CA GLU A 534 -8.18 -16.81 9.28
C GLU A 534 -8.27 -18.33 9.06
N GLU A 535 -9.21 -19.02 9.72
CA GLU A 535 -9.45 -20.45 9.53
C GLU A 535 -10.58 -20.74 8.54
N MET A 536 -11.61 -19.89 8.52
CA MET A 536 -12.77 -20.10 7.66
C MET A 536 -12.44 -19.98 6.17
N PHE A 537 -11.56 -19.04 5.78
CA PHE A 537 -11.23 -18.85 4.36
C PHE A 537 -10.41 -20.01 3.79
N PRO A 538 -9.30 -20.47 4.42
CA PRO A 538 -8.59 -21.67 3.96
C PRO A 538 -9.50 -22.89 3.89
N LEU A 539 -10.39 -23.08 4.87
CA LEU A 539 -11.33 -24.19 4.90
C LEU A 539 -12.26 -24.22 3.68
N ALA A 540 -12.77 -23.06 3.26
CA ALA A 540 -13.61 -22.96 2.06
C ALA A 540 -12.84 -23.30 0.78
N VAL A 541 -11.55 -22.94 0.71
CA VAL A 541 -10.69 -23.16 -0.46
C VAL A 541 -10.24 -24.63 -0.55
N THR A 542 -9.65 -25.17 0.52
CA THR A 542 -9.11 -26.54 0.53
C THR A 542 -10.22 -27.59 0.50
N GLY A 543 -11.40 -27.25 1.03
CA GLY A 543 -12.56 -28.12 1.09
C GLY A 543 -12.51 -29.10 2.25
N ILE A 544 -13.68 -29.68 2.56
CA ILE A 544 -13.85 -30.64 3.66
C ILE A 544 -14.02 -32.03 3.07
N ARG A 545 -13.26 -33.01 3.56
CA ARG A 545 -13.47 -34.43 3.25
C ARG A 545 -14.29 -35.06 4.38
N GLY A 546 -15.51 -35.47 4.07
CA GLY A 546 -16.49 -35.89 5.08
C GLY A 546 -17.18 -34.68 5.74
N GLY A 547 -17.94 -34.93 6.80
CA GLY A 547 -18.50 -33.85 7.63
C GLY A 547 -17.47 -33.35 8.65
N LEU A 548 -17.45 -32.04 8.93
CA LEU A 548 -16.56 -31.42 9.92
C LEU A 548 -17.34 -30.85 11.10
N ALA A 549 -16.99 -31.24 12.32
CA ALA A 549 -17.43 -30.51 13.51
C ALA A 549 -16.60 -29.22 13.67
N PRO A 550 -17.23 -28.03 13.72
CA PRO A 550 -16.48 -26.77 13.79
C PRO A 550 -15.85 -26.55 15.17
N SER A 551 -14.62 -26.00 15.18
CA SER A 551 -13.96 -25.53 16.41
C SER A 551 -14.59 -24.23 16.92
N SER A 552 -14.40 -23.91 18.20
CA SER A 552 -14.84 -22.63 18.80
C SER A 552 -14.33 -21.43 17.99
N LYS A 553 -13.04 -21.42 17.62
CA LYS A 553 -12.43 -20.36 16.80
C LYS A 553 -13.13 -20.15 15.45
N LYS A 554 -13.50 -21.22 14.72
CA LYS A 554 -14.24 -21.10 13.45
C LYS A 554 -15.62 -20.47 13.64
N ASN A 555 -16.31 -20.84 14.71
CA ASN A 555 -17.60 -20.25 15.05
C ASN A 555 -17.45 -18.76 15.42
N GLU A 556 -16.44 -18.41 16.21
CA GLU A 556 -16.14 -17.03 16.61
C GLU A 556 -15.73 -16.14 15.43
N GLU A 557 -14.92 -16.64 14.48
CA GLU A 557 -14.63 -15.93 13.22
C GLU A 557 -15.90 -15.64 12.44
N MET A 558 -16.82 -16.62 12.33
CA MET A 558 -18.10 -16.46 11.65
C MET A 558 -19.00 -15.44 12.38
N ILE A 559 -19.04 -15.44 13.72
CA ILE A 559 -19.79 -14.45 14.50
C ILE A 559 -19.20 -13.04 14.30
N CYS A 560 -17.88 -12.90 14.41
CA CYS A 560 -17.20 -11.62 14.21
C CYS A 560 -17.46 -11.08 12.80
N PHE A 561 -17.34 -11.93 11.79
CA PHE A 561 -17.59 -11.55 10.40
C PHE A 561 -19.06 -11.19 10.18
N LEU A 562 -20.00 -12.00 10.70
CA LEU A 562 -21.43 -11.73 10.64
C LEU A 562 -21.75 -10.33 11.18
N VAL A 563 -21.33 -10.05 12.41
CA VAL A 563 -21.61 -8.78 13.09
C VAL A 563 -21.01 -7.60 12.32
N LEU A 564 -19.74 -7.68 11.93
CA LEU A 564 -19.08 -6.57 11.24
C LEU A 564 -19.54 -6.40 9.78
N SER A 565 -20.05 -7.44 9.13
CA SER A 565 -20.59 -7.36 7.77
C SER A 565 -21.79 -6.42 7.65
N LEU A 566 -22.55 -6.22 8.74
CA LEU A 566 -23.67 -5.26 8.77
C LEU A 566 -23.20 -3.80 8.79
N GLN A 567 -21.94 -3.56 9.19
CA GLN A 567 -21.29 -2.25 9.09
C GLN A 567 -20.63 -2.02 7.73
N ALA A 568 -20.54 -3.07 6.88
CA ALA A 568 -19.87 -2.99 5.61
C ALA A 568 -20.60 -1.99 4.69
N GLY A 569 -19.87 -0.97 4.27
CA GLY A 569 -20.39 0.05 3.38
C GLY A 569 -19.26 0.77 2.69
N ARG A 570 -19.47 1.02 1.40
CA ARG A 570 -18.50 1.70 0.56
C ARG A 570 -18.97 3.13 0.31
N PRO A 571 -18.34 4.16 0.89
CA PRO A 571 -18.66 5.53 0.52
C PRO A 571 -18.32 5.77 -0.97
N LEU A 572 -19.25 6.32 -1.73
CA LEU A 572 -19.06 6.80 -3.11
C LEU A 572 -18.60 8.26 -3.11
N LYS A 573 -18.89 8.98 -2.03
CA LYS A 573 -18.40 10.34 -1.73
C LYS A 573 -17.50 10.29 -0.50
N PHE A 574 -16.32 10.86 -0.60
CA PHE A 574 -15.40 10.93 0.51
C PHE A 574 -14.63 12.24 0.53
N SER A 575 -14.24 12.64 1.74
CA SER A 575 -13.32 13.74 1.96
C SER A 575 -11.89 13.22 1.94
N LEU A 576 -11.04 13.77 1.08
CA LEU A 576 -9.61 13.44 1.05
C LEU A 576 -8.84 14.37 1.99
N SER A 577 -7.97 13.80 2.81
CA SER A 577 -7.04 14.53 3.66
C SER A 577 -6.02 15.29 2.80
N ASP A 578 -5.75 16.53 3.17
CA ASP A 578 -4.68 17.38 2.65
C ASP A 578 -3.28 16.94 3.15
N GLU A 579 -3.25 16.24 4.29
CA GLU A 579 -2.07 15.63 4.87
C GLU A 579 -1.88 14.20 4.32
N ILE A 580 -0.72 13.93 3.72
CA ILE A 580 -0.30 12.58 3.39
C ILE A 580 0.65 12.03 4.45
N SER A 581 0.73 10.70 4.55
CA SER A 581 1.66 10.01 5.45
C SER A 581 2.60 9.11 4.68
N CYS A 582 3.76 8.83 5.25
CA CYS A 582 4.66 7.81 4.76
C CYS A 582 5.25 7.05 5.95
N THR A 583 5.16 5.73 5.89
CA THR A 583 5.62 4.82 6.95
C THR A 583 6.80 4.01 6.44
N GLN A 584 7.92 4.07 7.16
CA GLN A 584 9.13 3.34 6.84
C GLN A 584 9.60 2.51 8.03
N VAL A 585 10.06 1.29 7.75
CA VAL A 585 10.63 0.40 8.75
C VAL A 585 12.00 -0.11 8.32
N SER A 586 12.87 -0.26 9.30
CA SER A 586 14.16 -0.96 9.25
C SER A 586 14.22 -2.01 10.38
N PRO A 587 15.20 -2.93 10.36
CA PRO A 587 15.40 -3.87 11.47
C PRO A 587 15.62 -3.20 12.84
N MET A 588 16.20 -1.99 12.85
CA MET A 588 16.54 -1.28 14.09
C MET A 588 15.45 -0.32 14.59
N GLY A 589 14.57 0.15 13.70
CA GLY A 589 13.55 1.14 14.04
C GLY A 589 12.61 1.45 12.90
N GLY A 590 11.53 2.18 13.20
CA GLY A 590 10.56 2.65 12.22
C GLY A 590 10.20 4.11 12.43
N SER A 591 9.78 4.77 11.36
CA SER A 591 9.33 6.16 11.38
C SER A 591 8.13 6.40 10.50
N CYS A 592 7.19 7.19 11.02
CA CYS A 592 6.07 7.75 10.29
C CYS A 592 6.33 9.25 10.14
N ALA A 593 6.22 9.75 8.91
CA ALA A 593 6.25 11.17 8.63
C ALA A 593 4.98 11.59 7.89
N THR A 594 4.60 12.85 8.03
CA THR A 594 3.50 13.46 7.30
C THR A 594 3.99 14.60 6.43
N ALA A 595 3.24 14.94 5.39
CA ALA A 595 3.53 16.08 4.54
C ALA A 595 2.23 16.74 4.06
N VAL A 596 2.27 18.07 3.95
CA VAL A 596 1.18 18.90 3.43
C VAL A 596 1.60 19.77 2.23
N SER A 597 2.90 19.84 1.95
CA SER A 597 3.47 20.66 0.86
C SER A 597 4.55 19.90 0.10
N PHE A 598 4.69 20.21 -1.18
CA PHE A 598 5.83 19.78 -1.97
C PHE A 598 7.08 20.58 -1.60
N LEU A 599 8.24 20.07 -2.03
CA LEU A 599 9.47 20.83 -2.03
C LEU A 599 9.43 21.90 -3.12
N ASP A 600 9.83 23.11 -2.75
CA ASP A 600 9.93 24.25 -3.66
C ASP A 600 10.92 23.96 -4.79
N ARG A 601 10.48 24.18 -6.04
CA ARG A 601 11.33 24.08 -7.23
C ARG A 601 12.08 25.38 -7.51
N SER A 602 11.61 26.51 -6.99
CA SER A 602 12.21 27.79 -7.26
C SER A 602 13.60 27.80 -6.62
N LEU A 603 14.59 27.75 -7.51
CA LEU A 603 16.00 27.90 -7.18
C LEU A 603 16.35 29.36 -6.87
N GLU A 604 15.37 30.26 -6.89
CA GLU A 604 15.48 31.66 -6.55
C GLU A 604 15.41 31.84 -5.03
N VAL A 605 16.48 31.43 -4.35
CA VAL A 605 16.86 32.21 -3.17
C VAL A 605 17.46 33.48 -3.76
N ALA A 606 16.93 34.64 -3.37
CA ALA A 606 17.52 35.93 -3.71
C ALA A 606 19.05 35.82 -3.52
N PRO A 607 19.86 36.28 -4.50
CA PRO A 607 21.30 36.35 -4.31
C PRO A 607 21.55 37.01 -2.95
N ALA A 608 22.43 36.44 -2.14
CA ALA A 608 22.67 36.90 -0.79
C ALA A 608 22.91 38.41 -0.81
N GLU A 609 21.90 39.18 -0.41
CA GLU A 609 22.02 40.61 -0.19
C GLU A 609 23.04 40.75 0.95
N ASP A 610 24.12 41.48 0.64
CA ASP A 610 25.26 41.84 1.48
C ASP A 610 25.65 40.79 2.54
N ALA A 611 26.70 40.01 2.24
CA ALA A 611 27.29 39.09 3.22
C ALA A 611 27.63 39.87 4.50
N GLU A 612 26.87 39.63 5.58
CA GLU A 612 27.15 40.20 6.89
C GLU A 612 28.62 39.90 7.26
N ASP A 613 29.36 40.92 7.71
CA ASP A 613 30.75 40.79 8.19
C ASP A 613 30.85 40.01 9.52
N SER A 614 29.90 39.12 9.81
CA SER A 614 29.82 38.35 11.05
C SER A 614 29.51 36.87 10.80
N CYS A 615 30.07 36.02 11.66
CA CYS A 615 29.90 34.58 11.64
C CYS A 615 28.44 34.24 12.00
N THR A 616 27.76 33.48 11.16
CA THR A 616 26.34 33.19 11.33
C THR A 616 26.04 32.39 12.61
N ALA A 617 26.96 31.53 13.05
CA ALA A 617 26.73 30.68 14.23
C ALA A 617 27.10 31.36 15.56
N CYS A 618 28.20 32.12 15.61
CA CYS A 618 28.72 32.69 16.86
C CYS A 618 28.68 34.23 16.93
N GLY A 619 28.26 34.91 15.86
CA GLY A 619 28.17 36.37 15.77
C GLY A 619 29.51 37.10 15.72
N SER A 620 30.64 36.40 15.70
CA SER A 620 31.97 37.03 15.69
C SER A 620 32.27 37.68 14.34
N GLU A 621 32.92 38.85 14.36
CA GLU A 621 33.35 39.57 13.16
C GLU A 621 34.27 38.71 12.26
N LEU A 622 33.92 38.60 10.98
CA LEU A 622 34.67 37.87 9.95
C LEU A 622 35.73 38.79 9.36
N LYS A 623 36.92 38.79 9.94
CA LYS A 623 38.04 39.55 9.40
C LYS A 623 38.56 38.91 8.11
N LEU A 624 38.84 39.75 7.10
CA LEU A 624 39.38 39.35 5.78
C LEU A 624 40.73 38.62 5.85
N ASP A 625 41.48 38.78 6.94
CA ASP A 625 42.77 38.11 7.18
C ASP A 625 42.63 36.68 7.71
N ARG A 626 41.41 36.22 8.02
CA ARG A 626 41.14 34.87 8.54
C ARG A 626 40.43 33.99 7.51
N ALA A 627 40.58 32.69 7.68
CA ALA A 627 39.91 31.69 6.86
C ALA A 627 38.38 31.73 7.10
N ILE A 628 37.63 32.13 6.09
CA ILE A 628 36.16 32.22 6.14
C ILE A 628 35.56 31.01 5.43
N PHE A 629 34.72 30.25 6.12
CA PHE A 629 34.12 29.02 5.61
C PHE A 629 32.72 29.31 5.08
N PRO A 630 32.49 29.30 3.75
CA PRO A 630 31.17 29.54 3.19
C PRO A 630 30.23 28.37 3.48
N CYS A 631 28.93 28.64 3.56
CA CYS A 631 27.93 27.59 3.61
C CYS A 631 27.99 26.74 2.32
N PRO A 632 28.12 25.40 2.41
CA PRO A 632 28.28 24.55 1.22
C PRO A 632 27.01 24.43 0.37
N TRP A 633 25.88 24.90 0.89
CA TRP A 633 24.63 25.06 0.15
C TRP A 633 24.51 26.42 -0.55
N ALA A 634 25.57 27.23 -0.54
CA ALA A 634 25.60 28.55 -1.17
C ALA A 634 24.43 29.47 -0.77
N CYS A 635 23.95 29.37 0.48
CA CYS A 635 22.88 30.24 1.00
C CYS A 635 23.36 31.67 1.33
N GLY A 636 24.65 31.98 1.12
CA GLY A 636 25.27 33.27 1.42
C GLY A 636 25.89 33.39 2.82
N LYS A 637 25.45 32.57 3.78
CA LYS A 637 25.97 32.57 5.16
C LYS A 637 27.39 31.99 5.25
N ARG A 638 28.15 32.42 6.27
CA ARG A 638 29.58 32.14 6.44
C ARG A 638 29.92 31.85 7.91
N GLY A 639 30.89 30.97 8.15
CA GLY A 639 31.41 30.62 9.47
C GLY A 639 32.87 31.03 9.66
N CYS A 640 33.26 31.37 10.90
CA CYS A 640 34.65 31.65 11.27
C CYS A 640 35.50 30.39 11.47
N SER A 641 34.85 29.22 11.51
CA SER A 641 35.47 27.90 11.64
C SER A 641 34.59 26.86 10.94
N ILE A 642 35.14 25.67 10.68
CA ILE A 642 34.37 24.53 10.16
C ILE A 642 33.21 24.20 11.10
N ALA A 643 33.44 24.20 12.42
CA ALA A 643 32.40 23.95 13.41
C ALA A 643 31.25 24.97 13.34
N CYS A 644 31.55 26.26 13.14
CA CYS A 644 30.52 27.28 12.97
C CYS A 644 29.77 27.13 11.64
N ALA A 645 30.46 26.82 10.54
CA ALA A 645 29.82 26.53 9.27
C ALA A 645 28.94 25.27 9.34
N GLN A 646 29.37 24.25 10.10
CA GLN A 646 28.60 23.03 10.39
C GLN A 646 27.37 23.30 11.25
N SER A 647 27.56 24.02 12.34
CA SER A 647 26.49 24.44 13.25
C SER A 647 25.33 25.11 12.50
N HIS A 648 25.62 25.97 11.53
CA HIS A 648 24.59 26.64 10.72
C HIS A 648 23.61 25.67 10.05
N PHE A 649 24.10 24.55 9.52
CA PHE A 649 23.22 23.58 8.86
C PHE A 649 22.72 22.49 9.82
N GLU A 650 23.51 22.07 10.80
CA GLU A 650 23.13 21.05 11.80
C GLU A 650 22.05 21.57 12.77
N GLN A 651 22.10 22.85 13.14
CA GLN A 651 21.08 23.50 13.95
C GLN A 651 19.84 23.90 13.14
N GLY A 652 19.87 23.66 11.82
CA GLY A 652 18.71 23.80 10.94
C GLY A 652 18.42 25.23 10.50
N GLU A 653 19.34 26.17 10.67
CA GLU A 653 19.17 27.58 10.28
C GLU A 653 19.36 27.81 8.78
N CYS A 654 19.97 26.87 8.07
CA CYS A 654 20.17 26.97 6.62
C CYS A 654 18.84 26.78 5.86
N PRO A 655 18.38 27.76 5.06
CA PRO A 655 17.18 27.63 4.25
C PRO A 655 17.32 26.58 3.13
N ARG A 656 18.56 26.19 2.80
CA ARG A 656 18.89 25.20 1.77
C ARG A 656 19.33 23.84 2.34
N ARG A 657 19.15 23.57 3.63
CA ARG A 657 19.58 22.31 4.26
C ARG A 657 19.03 21.05 3.60
N SER A 658 17.84 21.13 3.00
CA SER A 658 17.15 20.02 2.34
C SER A 658 17.75 19.63 0.98
N PHE A 659 18.72 20.38 0.47
CA PHE A 659 19.40 20.05 -0.76
C PHE A 659 20.47 19.00 -0.43
N GLY A 660 20.38 17.79 -0.98
CA GLY A 660 21.42 16.78 -0.74
C GLY A 660 22.75 17.23 -1.34
N VAL A 661 23.74 17.59 -0.51
CA VAL A 661 25.10 17.93 -0.95
C VAL A 661 26.05 16.80 -0.56
N PRO A 662 26.88 16.29 -1.50
CA PRO A 662 27.91 15.31 -1.18
C PRO A 662 28.83 15.82 -0.08
N ARG A 663 29.07 15.01 0.97
CA ARG A 663 29.98 15.37 2.06
C ARG A 663 31.34 14.73 1.81
N PHE A 664 32.37 15.55 1.80
CA PHE A 664 33.76 15.11 1.84
C PHE A 664 34.12 14.68 3.25
N GLY A 665 34.71 13.50 3.41
CA GLY A 665 35.23 13.04 4.69
C GLY A 665 36.55 12.32 4.46
N GLU A 666 37.58 12.74 5.20
CA GLU A 666 38.83 11.99 5.27
C GLU A 666 38.81 11.09 6.50
N ARG A 667 39.20 9.82 6.33
CA ARG A 667 39.23 8.85 7.43
C ARG A 667 40.39 9.11 8.41
N PHE A 668 41.51 9.60 7.89
CA PHE A 668 42.71 9.94 8.64
C PHE A 668 43.17 11.31 8.19
N ALA A 669 42.86 12.33 9.00
CA ALA A 669 43.08 13.72 8.61
C ALA A 669 44.50 14.23 8.91
N GLY A 670 45.26 13.51 9.73
CA GLY A 670 46.47 14.02 10.34
C GLY A 670 46.17 15.13 11.36
N ALA A 671 47.21 15.77 11.88
CA ALA A 671 47.05 16.97 12.70
C ALA A 671 46.50 18.13 11.86
N ASN A 672 45.53 18.87 12.41
CA ASN A 672 44.90 20.05 11.82
C ASN A 672 44.05 19.82 10.55
N PHE A 673 43.78 18.56 10.17
CA PHE A 673 42.89 18.18 9.06
C PHE A 673 42.98 19.08 7.79
N PRO A 674 44.19 19.32 7.26
CA PRO A 674 44.41 20.36 6.26
C PRO A 674 43.63 20.13 4.97
N LEU A 675 43.39 18.87 4.57
CA LEU A 675 42.62 18.56 3.38
C LEU A 675 41.11 18.85 3.60
N THR A 676 40.50 18.37 4.69
CA THR A 676 39.12 18.75 5.05
C THR A 676 38.96 20.27 5.13
N LYS A 677 39.92 20.96 5.72
CA LYS A 677 39.89 22.43 5.82
C LYS A 677 39.91 23.09 4.45
N SER A 678 40.75 22.64 3.54
CA SER A 678 40.81 23.17 2.16
C SER A 678 39.51 22.93 1.39
N VAL A 679 38.88 21.76 1.51
CA VAL A 679 37.59 21.45 0.88
C VAL A 679 36.48 22.33 1.44
N ALA A 680 36.44 22.51 2.76
CA ALA A 680 35.47 23.40 3.40
C ALA A 680 35.64 24.87 2.95
N LEU A 681 36.89 25.35 2.80
CA LEU A 681 37.17 26.70 2.29
C LEU A 681 36.76 26.88 0.83
N ALA A 682 36.87 25.82 0.02
CA ALA A 682 36.38 25.81 -1.35
C ALA A 682 34.83 25.71 -1.45
N GLY A 683 34.14 25.64 -0.30
CA GLY A 683 32.68 25.55 -0.19
C GLY A 683 32.12 24.14 -0.32
N GLY A 684 32.93 23.10 -0.12
CA GLY A 684 32.46 21.73 -0.04
C GLY A 684 31.82 21.43 1.32
N ALA A 685 30.76 20.62 1.32
CA ALA A 685 30.25 20.07 2.57
C ALA A 685 31.26 19.07 3.11
N VAL A 686 31.62 19.19 4.39
CA VAL A 686 32.60 18.28 5.02
C VAL A 686 31.99 17.54 6.20
N GLN A 687 32.41 16.29 6.38
CA GLN A 687 32.21 15.55 7.61
C GLN A 687 33.09 16.14 8.71
N ARG A 688 32.71 15.94 9.98
CA ARG A 688 33.56 16.34 11.10
C ARG A 688 34.85 15.48 11.06
N PRO A 689 36.04 16.10 11.00
CA PRO A 689 37.29 15.35 10.85
C PRO A 689 37.60 14.51 12.09
N LEU A 690 38.17 13.32 11.87
CA LEU A 690 38.72 12.45 12.90
C LEU A 690 40.19 12.86 13.15
N ASP A 691 40.42 13.70 14.16
CA ASP A 691 41.73 14.29 14.48
C ASP A 691 41.97 14.34 16.00
N ILE A 692 43.18 13.93 16.41
CA ILE A 692 43.66 13.83 17.80
C ILE A 692 43.83 15.18 18.51
N LEU A 693 44.01 16.27 17.76
CA LEU A 693 44.28 17.60 18.31
C LEU A 693 43.00 18.43 18.53
N ILE A 694 41.83 17.91 18.19
CA ILE A 694 40.56 18.60 18.47
C ILE A 694 40.20 18.37 19.94
N LYS A 695 40.55 19.35 20.80
CA LYS A 695 40.46 19.29 22.27
C LYS A 695 39.09 18.91 22.85
N ASP A 696 38.01 19.02 22.07
CA ASP A 696 36.62 18.74 22.51
C ASP A 696 35.96 17.60 21.71
N ASN A 697 36.73 16.79 20.99
CA ASN A 697 36.18 15.73 20.14
C ASN A 697 36.25 14.37 20.85
N SER A 698 35.10 13.83 21.27
CA SER A 698 34.98 12.42 21.68
C SER A 698 35.19 11.44 20.51
N TRP A 699 35.47 11.95 19.30
CA TRP A 699 35.67 11.20 18.07
C TRP A 699 37.15 11.12 17.63
N ASP A 700 38.10 11.25 18.56
CA ASP A 700 39.50 10.97 18.25
C ASP A 700 39.71 9.47 18.00
N TYR A 701 40.26 9.09 16.84
CA TYR A 701 40.58 7.70 16.48
C TYR A 701 41.48 7.02 17.52
N PHE A 702 42.33 7.78 18.21
CA PHE A 702 43.23 7.23 19.22
C PHE A 702 42.53 7.01 20.57
N SER A 703 41.34 7.58 20.76
CA SER A 703 40.48 7.37 21.92
C SER A 703 39.55 6.16 21.71
N GLU A 704 39.23 5.44 22.80
CA GLU A 704 38.26 4.33 22.73
C GLU A 704 36.86 4.76 22.24
N PRO A 705 36.32 5.93 22.62
CA PRO A 705 35.05 6.42 22.05
C PRO A 705 35.10 6.68 20.54
N GLY A 706 36.20 7.23 20.01
CA GLY A 706 36.34 7.45 18.56
C GLY A 706 36.54 6.15 17.78
N LYS A 707 37.25 5.16 18.33
CA LYS A 707 37.30 3.79 17.76
C LYS A 707 35.92 3.15 17.73
N ALA A 708 35.15 3.25 18.81
CA ALA A 708 33.78 2.75 18.88
C ALA A 708 32.84 3.46 17.89
N ALA A 709 32.96 4.77 17.70
CA ALA A 709 32.18 5.52 16.72
C ALA A 709 32.54 5.13 15.27
N LEU A 710 33.83 4.94 14.97
CA LEU A 710 34.29 4.42 13.69
C LEU A 710 33.77 3.00 13.47
N GLU A 711 33.89 2.11 14.47
CA GLU A 711 33.31 0.77 14.41
C GLU A 711 31.79 0.80 14.24
N TYR A 712 31.07 1.77 14.81
CA TYR A 712 29.62 1.91 14.66
C TYR A 712 29.23 2.32 13.23
N LEU A 713 29.93 3.30 12.65
CA LEU A 713 29.75 3.69 11.24
C LEU A 713 30.08 2.52 10.29
N GLU A 714 31.02 1.66 10.68
CA GLU A 714 31.45 0.50 9.88
C GLU A 714 30.58 -0.76 10.09
N LYS A 715 30.06 -1.01 11.31
CA LYS A 715 29.15 -2.13 11.64
C LYS A 715 27.76 -1.98 10.99
N ALA A 716 27.40 -0.78 10.53
CA ALA A 716 26.18 -0.57 9.75
C ALA A 716 26.19 -1.27 8.37
N ARG A 717 27.31 -1.88 7.94
CA ARG A 717 27.43 -2.62 6.67
C ARG A 717 28.28 -3.90 6.79
N ASP A 718 27.56 -5.02 6.89
CA ASP A 718 27.95 -6.42 6.74
C ASP A 718 28.91 -7.07 7.76
N ASP A 719 28.30 -7.99 8.51
CA ASP A 719 28.92 -9.04 9.32
C ASP A 719 29.38 -10.20 8.43
N GLN A 720 30.69 -10.40 8.33
CA GLN A 720 31.37 -11.70 8.52
C GLN A 720 32.86 -11.58 8.19
N VAL A 721 33.63 -12.50 8.80
CA VAL A 721 35.05 -12.83 8.55
C VAL A 721 36.09 -12.09 9.41
N ARG A 722 36.62 -12.81 10.41
CA ARG A 722 37.82 -12.50 11.21
C ARG A 722 39.01 -13.32 10.67
N VAL A 723 40.02 -12.72 10.01
CA VAL A 723 41.46 -13.12 9.95
C VAL A 723 42.31 -11.93 9.44
N ARG A 724 43.51 -11.74 10.03
CA ARG A 724 44.69 -10.83 9.75
C ARG A 724 44.41 -9.38 9.29
N HIS A 725 44.85 -8.42 10.11
CA HIS A 725 44.34 -7.04 10.20
C HIS A 725 44.69 -6.11 9.01
N GLU A 726 45.87 -6.24 8.39
CA GLU A 726 46.39 -5.25 7.44
C GLU A 726 45.83 -5.43 6.00
N ASN A 727 45.81 -6.66 5.47
CA ASN A 727 45.22 -6.95 4.14
C ASN A 727 43.69 -6.74 4.10
N LYS A 728 43.01 -6.80 5.25
CA LYS A 728 41.57 -6.59 5.33
C LYS A 728 41.20 -5.12 5.13
N MET A 729 42.00 -4.20 5.65
CA MET A 729 41.78 -2.76 5.47
C MET A 729 41.88 -2.39 3.98
N ALA A 730 42.94 -2.84 3.30
CA ALA A 730 43.10 -2.66 1.86
C ALA A 730 41.92 -3.20 1.04
N LYS A 731 41.54 -4.47 1.23
CA LYS A 731 40.40 -5.09 0.51
C LYS A 731 39.07 -4.41 0.84
N ARG A 732 38.88 -3.93 2.08
CA ARG A 732 37.69 -3.17 2.49
C ARG A 732 37.65 -1.79 1.84
N SER A 733 38.79 -1.11 1.75
CA SER A 733 38.90 0.19 1.09
C SER A 733 38.58 0.05 -0.40
N LEU A 734 39.09 -0.99 -1.07
CA LEU A 734 38.76 -1.29 -2.47
C LEU A 734 37.26 -1.57 -2.65
N LYS A 735 36.65 -2.43 -1.82
CA LYS A 735 35.18 -2.64 -1.87
C LYS A 735 34.36 -1.37 -1.61
N SER A 736 34.84 -0.51 -0.72
CA SER A 736 34.18 0.77 -0.43
C SER A 736 34.28 1.73 -1.62
N LEU A 737 35.43 1.74 -2.30
CA LEU A 737 35.68 2.50 -3.51
C LEU A 737 34.76 2.04 -4.65
N GLU A 738 34.60 0.73 -4.85
CA GLU A 738 33.63 0.18 -5.81
C GLU A 738 32.18 0.55 -5.48
N ALA A 739 31.81 0.48 -4.20
CA ALA A 739 30.47 0.80 -3.76
C ALA A 739 30.15 2.29 -3.95
N ALA A 740 31.12 3.17 -3.74
CA ALA A 740 31.00 4.61 -3.99
C ALA A 740 30.86 4.91 -5.48
N ASP A 741 31.67 4.27 -6.33
CA ASP A 741 31.58 4.39 -7.79
C ASP A 741 30.23 3.95 -8.35
N ARG A 742 29.71 2.79 -7.91
CA ARG A 742 28.36 2.32 -8.28
C ARG A 742 27.23 3.24 -7.85
N GLN A 743 27.47 4.10 -6.85
CA GLN A 743 26.50 5.11 -6.40
C GLN A 743 26.62 6.43 -7.19
N GLY A 744 27.50 6.49 -8.19
CA GLY A 744 27.81 7.71 -8.94
C GLY A 744 28.60 8.73 -8.12
N GLY A 745 29.29 8.28 -7.07
CA GLY A 745 30.09 9.14 -6.19
C GLY A 745 31.55 9.24 -6.63
N PHE A 746 32.23 10.28 -6.16
CA PHE A 746 33.70 10.35 -6.22
C PHE A 746 34.30 9.33 -5.25
N ALA A 747 35.17 8.47 -5.75
CA ALA A 747 35.84 7.44 -4.98
C ALA A 747 37.35 7.59 -5.12
N ALA A 748 38.09 7.59 -4.01
CA ALA A 748 39.54 7.67 -4.01
C ALA A 748 40.19 6.84 -2.88
N LEU A 749 41.34 6.25 -3.17
CA LEU A 749 42.17 5.48 -2.24
C LEU A 749 43.63 5.90 -2.38
N GLU A 750 44.15 6.57 -1.34
CA GLU A 750 45.56 6.96 -1.26
C GLU A 750 46.38 5.86 -0.59
N HIS A 751 47.58 5.62 -1.10
CA HIS A 751 48.54 4.70 -0.51
C HIS A 751 49.98 5.09 -0.90
N PRO A 752 51.03 4.74 -0.11
CA PRO A 752 52.42 4.88 -0.52
C PRO A 752 52.71 4.37 -1.94
N TYR A 753 53.46 5.12 -2.73
CA TYR A 753 53.73 4.85 -4.16
C TYR A 753 54.33 3.46 -4.42
N ASP A 754 55.20 2.99 -3.53
CA ASP A 754 55.95 1.73 -3.63
C ASP A 754 55.27 0.55 -2.92
N SER A 755 53.98 0.67 -2.62
CA SER A 755 53.26 -0.38 -1.90
C SER A 755 52.95 -1.61 -2.75
N TRP A 756 53.02 -2.78 -2.11
CA TRP A 756 52.49 -4.05 -2.63
C TRP A 756 50.99 -4.01 -2.96
N LEU A 757 50.20 -3.08 -2.39
CA LEU A 757 48.77 -2.93 -2.68
C LEU A 757 48.50 -2.71 -4.17
N TRP A 758 49.39 -1.98 -4.85
CA TRP A 758 49.24 -1.65 -6.27
C TRP A 758 49.37 -2.88 -7.19
N ASN A 759 49.88 -4.01 -6.66
CA ASN A 759 50.09 -5.26 -7.40
C ASN A 759 49.06 -6.35 -7.00
N THR A 760 47.97 -5.98 -6.33
CA THR A 760 46.92 -6.95 -5.95
C THR A 760 45.88 -7.12 -7.06
N GLU A 761 45.40 -8.35 -7.26
CA GLU A 761 44.35 -8.66 -8.26
C GLU A 761 43.09 -7.81 -8.06
N GLU A 762 42.69 -7.54 -6.81
CA GLU A 762 41.52 -6.70 -6.53
C GLU A 762 41.71 -5.24 -6.97
N LEU A 763 42.93 -4.71 -6.89
CA LEU A 763 43.21 -3.36 -7.34
C LEU A 763 43.27 -3.28 -8.86
N GLU A 764 43.86 -4.28 -9.52
CA GLU A 764 43.86 -4.41 -10.98
C GLU A 764 42.42 -4.51 -11.54
N GLU A 765 41.53 -5.25 -10.86
CA GLU A 765 40.12 -5.34 -11.23
C GLU A 765 39.46 -3.95 -11.21
N VAL A 766 39.64 -3.19 -10.13
CA VAL A 766 39.07 -1.84 -10.01
C VAL A 766 39.67 -0.89 -11.04
N GLN A 767 40.99 -0.93 -11.24
CA GLN A 767 41.70 -0.10 -12.20
C GLN A 767 41.28 -0.41 -13.64
N SER A 768 40.91 -1.65 -13.95
CA SER A 768 40.42 -2.05 -15.27
C SER A 768 39.05 -1.46 -15.63
N ARG A 769 38.33 -0.88 -14.66
CA ARG A 769 37.02 -0.29 -14.89
C ARG A 769 37.14 1.05 -15.61
N PRO A 770 36.23 1.36 -16.56
CA PRO A 770 36.22 2.64 -17.25
C PRO A 770 36.13 3.81 -16.25
N GLY A 771 37.02 4.79 -16.38
CA GLY A 771 37.01 6.03 -15.58
C GLY A 771 37.93 6.05 -14.37
N PHE A 772 38.46 4.89 -13.93
CA PHE A 772 39.47 4.86 -12.88
C PHE A 772 40.87 5.20 -13.42
N MET A 773 41.65 5.91 -12.61
CA MET A 773 43.03 6.28 -12.91
C MET A 773 43.88 6.24 -11.64
N ILE A 774 45.20 6.12 -11.83
CA ILE A 774 46.19 6.23 -10.75
C ILE A 774 46.95 7.55 -10.91
N SER A 775 46.84 8.41 -9.92
CA SER A 775 47.63 9.63 -9.79
C SER A 775 48.84 9.37 -8.92
N THR A 776 50.04 9.63 -9.42
CA THR A 776 51.29 9.45 -8.68
C THR A 776 51.96 10.80 -8.57
N TRP A 777 52.41 11.17 -7.36
CA TRP A 777 53.11 12.42 -7.16
C TRP A 777 54.11 12.31 -6.02
N SER A 778 54.95 13.35 -5.88
CA SER A 778 55.72 13.57 -4.68
C SER A 778 55.32 14.88 -4.03
N PHE A 779 55.17 14.88 -2.70
CA PHE A 779 54.77 16.05 -1.93
C PHE A 779 55.74 17.24 -2.11
N CYS A 780 57.00 17.00 -2.52
CA CYS A 780 57.96 18.03 -2.98
C CYS A 780 57.32 18.99 -4.01
N CYS A 781 56.53 18.45 -4.94
CA CYS A 781 55.92 19.18 -6.04
C CYS A 781 54.84 20.17 -5.56
N PHE A 782 54.41 20.03 -4.31
CA PHE A 782 53.41 20.84 -3.66
C PHE A 782 54.01 21.64 -2.48
N GLY A 783 55.34 21.81 -2.47
CA GLY A 783 56.03 22.64 -1.49
C GLY A 783 56.42 21.93 -0.20
N ALA A 784 56.37 20.60 -0.14
CA ALA A 784 57.00 19.88 0.96
C ALA A 784 58.54 20.03 0.91
N PRO A 785 59.22 20.10 2.05
CA PRO A 785 60.67 20.27 2.10
C PRO A 785 61.43 19.04 1.59
N LYS A 786 60.83 17.85 1.66
CA LYS A 786 61.46 16.59 1.24
C LYS A 786 60.59 15.85 0.23
N PRO A 787 61.18 15.11 -0.72
CA PRO A 787 60.43 14.24 -1.62
C PRO A 787 59.82 13.08 -0.84
N ARG A 788 58.50 12.97 -0.86
CA ARG A 788 57.73 11.84 -0.33
C ARG A 788 56.71 11.45 -1.38
N TRP A 789 56.82 10.23 -1.90
CA TRP A 789 55.99 9.75 -2.99
C TRP A 789 54.71 9.08 -2.49
N ALA A 790 53.60 9.39 -3.14
CA ALA A 790 52.29 8.81 -2.86
C ALA A 790 51.58 8.48 -4.18
N SER A 791 50.58 7.62 -4.11
CA SER A 791 49.68 7.34 -5.22
C SER A 791 48.23 7.27 -4.77
N LEU A 792 47.33 7.66 -5.68
CA LEU A 792 45.89 7.73 -5.47
C LEU A 792 45.21 6.99 -6.61
N LEU A 793 44.44 5.96 -6.29
CA LEU A 793 43.48 5.37 -7.22
C LEU A 793 42.15 6.11 -7.07
N HIS A 794 41.62 6.69 -8.15
CA HIS A 794 40.37 7.45 -8.10
C HIS A 794 39.66 7.53 -9.46
N ASN A 795 38.39 7.94 -9.48
CA ASN A 795 37.55 8.04 -10.68
C ASN A 795 37.34 9.48 -11.20
N SER A 796 38.33 10.37 -11.03
CA SER A 796 38.19 11.81 -11.30
C SER A 796 39.26 12.38 -12.23
N PRO A 797 38.93 12.71 -13.48
CA PRO A 797 39.85 13.30 -14.45
C PRO A 797 40.54 14.58 -13.95
N ARG A 798 39.83 15.44 -13.22
CA ARG A 798 40.38 16.72 -12.73
C ARG A 798 41.38 16.51 -11.61
N VAL A 799 41.12 15.57 -10.70
CA VAL A 799 42.09 15.23 -9.65
C VAL A 799 43.35 14.64 -10.29
N HIS A 800 43.21 13.85 -11.36
CA HIS A 800 44.37 13.31 -12.06
C HIS A 800 45.19 14.42 -12.70
N GLN A 801 44.54 15.34 -13.41
CA GLN A 801 45.20 16.50 -13.99
C GLN A 801 45.90 17.39 -12.95
N ALA A 802 45.28 17.57 -11.78
CA ALA A 802 45.81 18.43 -10.72
C ALA A 802 47.01 17.80 -9.98
N LEU A 803 46.98 16.49 -9.77
CA LEU A 803 47.91 15.81 -8.86
C LEU A 803 48.98 14.99 -9.58
N HIS A 804 48.66 14.33 -10.69
CA HIS A 804 49.55 13.34 -11.30
C HIS A 804 50.84 14.00 -11.82
N ARG A 805 51.94 13.73 -11.12
CA ARG A 805 53.32 14.15 -11.40
C ARG A 805 54.26 12.96 -11.20
N PRO A 806 54.34 12.03 -12.17
CA PRO A 806 55.11 10.79 -12.04
C PRO A 806 56.63 11.05 -12.04
N LYS A 807 57.06 12.30 -12.22
CA LYS A 807 58.46 12.77 -12.10
C LYS A 807 58.48 14.02 -11.22
N CYS A 808 59.29 14.03 -10.15
CA CYS A 808 59.53 15.21 -9.31
C CYS A 808 60.63 16.04 -10.01
N ASN A 809 60.31 17.27 -10.41
CA ASN A 809 61.28 18.22 -10.99
C ASN A 809 62.02 19.04 -9.91
N CYS A 810 61.86 18.70 -8.63
CA CYS A 810 62.53 19.36 -7.52
C CYS A 810 63.96 18.83 -7.42
N ASN A 811 64.94 19.74 -7.45
CA ASN A 811 66.37 19.42 -7.49
C ASN A 811 66.79 18.56 -6.28
N PRO A 812 67.45 17.39 -6.44
CA PRO A 812 67.63 16.40 -5.37
C PRO A 812 68.82 16.66 -4.42
N SER A 813 69.41 17.85 -4.40
CA SER A 813 70.64 18.12 -3.63
C SER A 813 70.39 18.49 -2.16
N MET A 814 69.66 17.64 -1.42
CA MET A 814 69.58 17.76 0.04
C MET A 814 70.23 16.55 0.70
N GLU A 815 71.38 16.78 1.34
CA GLU A 815 72.09 15.80 2.16
C GLU A 815 71.19 15.27 3.28
N VAL A 816 71.17 13.95 3.42
CA VAL A 816 70.40 13.25 4.46
C VAL A 816 71.04 13.55 5.82
N CYS A 817 70.34 14.23 6.71
CA CYS A 817 70.78 14.41 8.09
C CYS A 817 70.61 13.10 8.86
N ASP A 818 71.70 12.50 9.34
CA ASP A 818 71.70 11.19 10.00
C ASP A 818 71.45 11.23 11.52
N ASP A 819 71.10 12.38 12.07
CA ASP A 819 70.79 12.56 13.50
C ASP A 819 69.45 11.91 13.88
N PRO A 820 69.42 10.88 14.76
CA PRO A 820 68.20 10.18 15.18
C PRO A 820 67.21 11.04 15.96
N GLU A 821 67.67 11.99 16.78
CA GLU A 821 66.78 12.87 17.56
C GLU A 821 66.14 13.93 16.67
N ARG A 822 66.91 14.43 15.70
CA ARG A 822 66.39 15.33 14.65
C ARG A 822 65.43 14.60 13.70
N LYS A 823 65.66 13.32 13.37
CA LYS A 823 64.74 12.46 12.61
C LYS A 823 63.40 12.26 13.32
N ALA A 824 63.37 12.14 14.65
CA ALA A 824 62.13 11.96 15.42
C ALA A 824 61.33 13.27 15.63
N ALA A 825 62.01 14.42 15.68
CA ALA A 825 61.36 15.74 15.71
C ALA A 825 60.84 16.15 14.32
N GLU A 826 61.62 15.92 13.26
CA GLU A 826 61.21 16.17 11.88
C GLU A 826 60.08 15.23 11.45
N SER A 827 60.03 13.97 11.91
CA SER A 827 58.97 13.03 11.51
C SER A 827 57.56 13.52 11.91
N ARG A 828 57.42 14.13 13.09
CA ARG A 828 56.14 14.68 13.58
C ARG A 828 55.67 15.93 12.83
N GLU A 829 56.59 16.77 12.35
CA GLU A 829 56.27 17.95 11.52
C GLU A 829 56.05 17.57 10.05
N THR A 830 56.60 16.44 9.58
CA THR A 830 56.48 15.98 8.19
C THR A 830 55.21 15.17 7.88
N ASP A 831 54.37 14.84 8.85
CA ASP A 831 53.19 13.99 8.66
C ASP A 831 51.94 14.74 8.15
N GLU A 832 51.92 16.08 8.16
CA GLU A 832 50.82 16.87 7.59
C GLU A 832 50.89 16.97 6.05
N TYR A 833 49.74 17.06 5.39
CA TYR A 833 49.69 17.33 3.95
C TYR A 833 50.15 18.76 3.64
N PRO A 834 51.01 18.97 2.61
CA PRO A 834 51.37 20.32 2.18
C PRO A 834 50.15 21.12 1.77
N TRP A 835 50.02 22.37 2.23
CA TRP A 835 48.83 23.17 1.95
C TRP A 835 48.53 23.35 0.45
N ARG A 836 49.57 23.47 -0.40
CA ARG A 836 49.36 23.58 -1.86
C ARG A 836 48.81 22.30 -2.48
N PHE A 837 49.10 21.14 -1.89
CA PHE A 837 48.49 19.87 -2.28
C PHE A 837 47.01 19.87 -1.93
N CYS A 838 46.67 20.26 -0.69
CA CYS A 838 45.29 20.35 -0.23
C CYS A 838 44.46 21.29 -1.11
N LEU A 839 45.00 22.47 -1.46
CA LEU A 839 44.34 23.41 -2.38
C LEU A 839 44.10 22.78 -3.76
N ALA A 840 45.12 22.18 -4.38
CA ALA A 840 44.99 21.56 -5.70
C ALA A 840 43.98 20.41 -5.71
N TYR A 841 43.98 19.58 -4.66
CA TYR A 841 43.04 18.49 -4.48
C TYR A 841 41.61 18.99 -4.28
N ALA A 842 41.41 19.96 -3.38
CA ALA A 842 40.11 20.55 -3.09
C ALA A 842 39.53 21.27 -4.31
N GLU A 843 40.32 22.06 -5.03
CA GLU A 843 39.88 22.71 -6.27
C GLU A 843 39.42 21.69 -7.30
N ALA A 844 40.21 20.64 -7.54
CA ALA A 844 39.89 19.61 -8.51
C ALA A 844 38.60 18.84 -8.15
N ILE A 845 38.48 18.38 -6.90
CA ILE A 845 37.27 17.70 -6.42
C ILE A 845 36.06 18.62 -6.48
N MET A 846 36.17 19.86 -6.00
CA MET A 846 35.04 20.78 -5.99
C MET A 846 34.60 21.12 -7.41
N ALA A 847 35.52 21.16 -8.37
CA ALA A 847 35.18 21.38 -9.76
C ALA A 847 34.45 20.17 -10.37
N ASP A 848 34.83 18.94 -10.01
CA ASP A 848 34.08 17.73 -10.40
C ASP A 848 32.73 17.64 -9.69
N LEU A 849 32.65 17.87 -8.37
CA LEU A 849 31.40 17.88 -7.62
C LEU A 849 30.44 18.95 -8.16
N LYS A 850 30.91 20.16 -8.44
CA LYS A 850 30.09 21.21 -9.09
C LYS A 850 29.61 20.75 -10.47
N SER A 851 30.40 19.98 -11.22
CA SER A 851 29.94 19.42 -12.50
C SER A 851 28.91 18.30 -12.36
N LEU A 852 28.76 17.72 -11.17
CA LEU A 852 27.76 16.69 -10.84
C LEU A 852 26.51 17.27 -10.16
N MET A 853 26.60 18.47 -9.58
CA MET A 853 25.50 19.12 -8.87
C MET A 853 24.62 19.97 -9.80
N ILE A 854 23.31 19.93 -9.57
CA ILE A 854 22.30 20.69 -10.33
C ILE A 854 22.42 22.19 -9.95
N PRO A 855 22.18 23.13 -10.89
CA PRO A 855 21.98 24.53 -10.56
C PRO A 855 20.99 24.70 -9.39
N PRO A 856 21.23 25.64 -8.46
CA PRO A 856 22.26 26.68 -8.45
C PRO A 856 23.58 26.23 -7.81
N LEU A 857 23.67 24.99 -7.31
CA LEU A 857 24.84 24.51 -6.56
C LEU A 857 25.98 24.03 -7.46
N GLY A 858 25.67 23.71 -8.72
CA GLY A 858 26.63 23.26 -9.71
C GLY A 858 26.23 23.62 -11.15
N THR A 859 26.98 23.07 -12.11
CA THR A 859 26.87 23.35 -13.54
C THR A 859 26.26 22.17 -14.32
N ALA A 860 25.80 21.13 -13.62
CA ALA A 860 25.32 19.92 -14.26
C ALA A 860 23.95 20.13 -14.92
N GLN A 861 23.89 19.99 -16.24
CA GLN A 861 22.62 19.75 -16.95
C GLN A 861 22.35 18.25 -16.87
N PHE A 862 21.49 17.82 -15.96
CA PHE A 862 21.01 16.43 -15.94
C PHE A 862 19.56 16.34 -16.42
N ASP A 863 19.33 15.42 -17.34
CA ASP A 863 18.00 15.01 -17.75
C ASP A 863 17.37 14.17 -16.61
N LEU A 864 16.27 14.66 -16.03
CA LEU A 864 15.52 13.98 -14.96
C LEU A 864 15.25 12.48 -15.23
N PRO A 865 14.89 12.05 -16.46
CA PRO A 865 14.84 10.65 -16.86
C PRO A 865 16.06 9.81 -16.46
N HIS A 866 17.27 10.32 -16.67
CA HIS A 866 18.49 9.57 -16.40
C HIS A 866 18.70 9.36 -14.89
N LEU A 867 18.39 10.38 -14.08
CA LEU A 867 18.40 10.25 -12.62
C LEU A 867 17.38 9.21 -12.16
N LEU A 868 16.14 9.31 -12.65
CA LEU A 868 15.10 8.35 -12.33
C LEU A 868 15.50 6.93 -12.76
N TYR A 869 16.15 6.77 -13.93
CA TYR A 869 16.63 5.48 -14.43
C TYR A 869 17.61 4.85 -13.46
N ASN A 870 18.67 5.56 -13.09
CA ASN A 870 19.67 5.08 -12.12
C ASN A 870 19.06 4.82 -10.75
N GLN A 871 18.00 5.55 -10.39
CA GLN A 871 17.29 5.31 -9.16
C GLN A 871 16.34 4.10 -9.25
N ILE A 872 15.71 3.82 -10.37
CA ILE A 872 14.75 2.70 -10.47
C ILE A 872 15.49 1.38 -10.76
N MET A 873 16.53 1.39 -11.59
CA MET A 873 17.33 0.21 -11.94
C MET A 873 17.89 -0.49 -10.70
N GLY A 874 17.62 -1.79 -10.59
CA GLY A 874 18.13 -2.64 -9.51
C GLY A 874 17.55 -2.36 -8.12
N SER A 875 16.59 -1.43 -8.00
CA SER A 875 16.04 -1.03 -6.70
C SER A 875 15.10 -2.07 -6.07
N ALA A 876 14.52 -2.97 -6.89
CA ALA A 876 13.69 -4.08 -6.46
C ALA A 876 13.95 -5.31 -7.34
N ARG A 877 13.65 -6.52 -6.83
CA ARG A 877 13.84 -7.80 -7.57
C ARG A 877 13.12 -7.84 -8.93
N GLY A 878 12.06 -7.04 -9.13
CA GLY A 878 11.33 -6.92 -10.39
C GLY A 878 11.88 -5.88 -11.37
N MET A 879 12.83 -5.04 -10.96
CA MET A 879 13.35 -3.89 -11.73
C MET A 879 14.76 -4.17 -12.27
N GLN A 880 14.90 -5.30 -12.97
CA GLN A 880 16.15 -5.68 -13.65
C GLN A 880 16.05 -5.58 -15.19
N SER A 881 14.83 -5.43 -15.73
CA SER A 881 14.62 -5.23 -17.16
C SER A 881 14.73 -3.75 -17.51
N GLU A 882 15.63 -3.41 -18.43
CA GLU A 882 15.83 -2.02 -18.88
C GLU A 882 14.57 -1.43 -19.52
N ASP A 883 13.93 -2.17 -20.43
CA ASP A 883 12.69 -1.74 -21.10
C ASP A 883 11.59 -1.34 -20.10
N LEU A 884 11.43 -2.14 -19.05
CA LEU A 884 10.47 -1.89 -18.00
C LEU A 884 10.83 -0.65 -17.19
N VAL A 885 12.11 -0.48 -16.86
CA VAL A 885 12.56 0.70 -16.11
C VAL A 885 12.43 1.97 -16.93
N TYR A 886 12.70 1.97 -18.23
CA TYR A 886 12.46 3.13 -19.09
C TYR A 886 11.00 3.59 -19.05
N LYS A 887 10.05 2.67 -19.06
CA LYS A 887 8.63 3.01 -18.99
C LYS A 887 8.23 3.54 -17.62
N LEU A 888 8.75 2.93 -16.55
CA LEU A 888 8.56 3.45 -15.19
C LEU A 888 9.15 4.86 -15.04
N VAL A 889 10.31 5.13 -15.65
CA VAL A 889 10.94 6.45 -15.66
C VAL A 889 10.02 7.49 -16.29
N ILE A 890 9.46 7.22 -17.47
CA ILE A 890 8.55 8.15 -18.16
C ILE A 890 7.35 8.50 -17.27
N GLU A 891 6.74 7.51 -16.64
CA GLU A 891 5.57 7.71 -15.79
C GLU A 891 5.90 8.49 -14.51
N VAL A 892 7.01 8.14 -13.84
CA VAL A 892 7.47 8.85 -12.65
C VAL A 892 7.88 10.28 -13.00
N GLU A 893 8.54 10.49 -14.14
CA GLU A 893 8.93 11.80 -14.64
C GLU A 893 7.72 12.69 -14.87
N GLN A 894 6.70 12.18 -15.56
CA GLN A 894 5.43 12.89 -15.76
C GLN A 894 4.81 13.26 -14.40
N MET A 895 4.78 12.34 -13.44
CA MET A 895 4.25 12.63 -12.11
C MET A 895 5.06 13.72 -11.41
N VAL A 896 6.39 13.61 -11.40
CA VAL A 896 7.30 14.59 -10.78
C VAL A 896 7.14 15.97 -11.40
N ARG A 897 6.96 16.07 -12.73
CA ARG A 897 6.76 17.33 -13.47
C ARG A 897 5.47 18.07 -13.08
N HIS A 898 4.45 17.40 -12.56
CA HIS A 898 3.23 18.05 -12.07
C HIS A 898 3.24 18.32 -10.55
N MET A 899 4.26 17.89 -9.81
CA MET A 899 4.39 18.14 -8.37
C MET A 899 5.08 19.49 -8.10
N GLU A 900 4.30 20.57 -8.20
CA GLU A 900 4.70 21.97 -7.99
C GLU A 900 4.11 22.55 -6.70
N LEU A 901 4.92 23.29 -5.94
CA LEU A 901 4.49 23.92 -4.68
C LEU A 901 3.22 24.75 -4.90
N GLY A 902 2.17 24.49 -4.12
CA GLY A 902 0.85 25.11 -4.27
C GLY A 902 -0.15 24.31 -5.10
N ASP A 903 0.28 23.26 -5.82
CA ASP A 903 -0.58 22.36 -6.61
C ASP A 903 -0.86 21.02 -5.90
N GLU A 904 -0.48 20.87 -4.62
CA GLU A 904 -0.62 19.63 -3.85
C GLU A 904 -2.06 19.11 -3.85
N ARG A 905 -3.02 20.02 -3.61
CA ARG A 905 -4.45 19.67 -3.58
C ARG A 905 -4.91 19.06 -4.90
N ASN A 906 -4.51 19.63 -6.03
CA ASN A 906 -4.89 19.11 -7.35
C ASN A 906 -4.19 17.78 -7.63
N HIS A 907 -2.92 17.63 -7.24
CA HIS A 907 -2.21 16.36 -7.33
C HIS A 907 -2.90 15.25 -6.53
N LEU A 908 -3.29 15.51 -5.28
CA LEU A 908 -4.02 14.54 -4.45
C LEU A 908 -5.38 14.14 -5.06
N ILE A 909 -6.13 15.10 -5.60
CA ILE A 909 -7.38 14.82 -6.32
C ILE A 909 -7.11 13.95 -7.55
N ASN A 910 -6.09 14.28 -8.33
CA ASN A 910 -5.71 13.51 -9.51
C ASN A 910 -5.32 12.08 -9.13
N LEU A 911 -4.53 11.89 -8.08
CA LEU A 911 -4.23 10.56 -7.54
C LEU A 911 -5.50 9.81 -7.14
N ALA A 912 -6.41 10.45 -6.41
CA ALA A 912 -7.66 9.83 -5.97
C ALA A 912 -8.59 9.45 -7.14
N ARG A 913 -8.53 10.14 -8.28
CA ARG A 913 -9.27 9.75 -9.49
C ARG A 913 -8.80 8.42 -10.11
N HIS A 914 -7.57 8.00 -9.84
CA HIS A 914 -7.02 6.74 -10.34
C HIS A 914 -7.33 5.54 -9.43
N LEU A 915 -8.14 5.73 -8.38
CA LEU A 915 -8.53 4.65 -7.48
C LEU A 915 -9.44 3.64 -8.18
N LYS A 916 -9.07 2.36 -8.16
CA LYS A 916 -9.93 1.31 -8.72
C LYS A 916 -11.08 0.95 -7.83
N LEU A 917 -12.26 0.83 -8.44
CA LEU A 917 -13.48 0.49 -7.73
C LEU A 917 -13.75 -1.03 -7.60
N LYS A 918 -12.73 -1.90 -7.69
CA LYS A 918 -12.90 -3.32 -7.32
C LYS A 918 -12.77 -3.48 -5.81
N GLY A 919 -13.86 -3.23 -5.08
CA GLY A 919 -13.87 -3.20 -3.60
C GLY A 919 -13.16 -1.96 -3.04
N THR A 920 -12.48 -2.10 -1.90
CA THR A 920 -11.68 -1.05 -1.23
C THR A 920 -10.22 -0.98 -1.70
N ASP A 921 -9.91 -1.45 -2.91
CA ASP A 921 -8.55 -1.39 -3.48
C ASP A 921 -8.21 0.06 -3.83
N HIS A 922 -7.63 0.78 -2.88
CA HIS A 922 -7.16 2.14 -3.08
C HIS A 922 -5.75 2.12 -3.71
N GLN A 923 -5.65 1.55 -4.91
CA GLN A 923 -4.39 1.47 -5.66
C GLN A 923 -4.29 2.64 -6.62
N LEU A 924 -3.22 3.44 -6.52
CA LEU A 924 -2.85 4.39 -7.55
C LEU A 924 -2.38 3.61 -8.78
N LEU A 925 -3.19 3.60 -9.83
CA LEU A 925 -2.81 2.99 -11.09
C LEU A 925 -1.78 3.87 -11.78
N GLY A 926 -0.54 3.38 -11.84
CA GLY A 926 0.25 3.62 -13.04
C GLY A 926 -0.22 2.70 -14.17
N PRO A 927 0.08 3.01 -15.44
CA PRO A 927 -0.22 2.13 -16.56
C PRO A 927 0.31 0.71 -16.33
N LYS A 928 -0.54 -0.25 -16.68
CA LYS A 928 -0.26 -1.66 -16.51
C LYS A 928 0.59 -2.15 -17.66
N GLU A 929 1.79 -2.62 -17.35
CA GLU A 929 2.51 -3.47 -18.27
C GLU A 929 2.65 -4.88 -17.71
N LEU A 930 2.35 -5.85 -18.58
CA LEU A 930 2.61 -7.26 -18.34
C LEU A 930 4.08 -7.52 -18.65
N ALA A 931 4.95 -7.38 -17.65
CA ALA A 931 6.28 -7.96 -17.72
C ALA A 931 6.22 -9.38 -17.12
N ASN A 932 6.49 -10.41 -17.92
CA ASN A 932 6.50 -11.82 -17.49
C ASN A 932 5.21 -12.28 -16.78
N GLY A 933 4.04 -11.74 -17.17
CA GLY A 933 2.75 -12.10 -16.59
C GLY A 933 2.47 -11.55 -15.18
N ARG A 934 3.28 -10.61 -14.67
CA ARG A 934 3.05 -9.93 -13.38
C ARG A 934 2.72 -8.45 -13.57
N GLU A 935 1.73 -7.97 -12.84
CA GLU A 935 1.44 -6.52 -12.73
C GLU A 935 2.54 -5.86 -11.87
N MET A 936 3.23 -4.85 -12.41
CA MET A 936 4.24 -4.05 -11.68
C MET A 936 3.65 -2.72 -11.19
N LEU A 937 4.09 -2.28 -10.01
CA LEU A 937 3.68 -1.01 -9.40
C LEU A 937 4.62 0.12 -9.83
N ILE A 938 4.05 1.30 -10.11
CA ILE A 938 4.85 2.51 -10.34
C ILE A 938 5.23 3.11 -8.97
N PRO A 939 6.53 3.34 -8.71
CA PRO A 939 6.94 3.91 -7.44
C PRO A 939 6.52 5.38 -7.37
N TYR A 940 5.83 5.74 -6.29
CA TYR A 940 5.43 7.11 -6.00
C TYR A 940 6.66 7.95 -5.61
N PRO A 941 6.88 9.15 -6.21
CA PRO A 941 8.03 10.01 -5.93
C PRO A 941 7.92 10.72 -4.58
N ALA A 942 8.00 9.97 -3.48
CA ALA A 942 7.87 10.46 -2.11
C ALA A 942 8.91 11.56 -1.77
N PHE A 943 10.08 11.54 -2.41
CA PHE A 943 11.13 12.55 -2.24
C PHE A 943 10.73 13.97 -2.63
N ARG A 944 9.60 14.16 -3.34
CA ARG A 944 9.08 15.49 -3.72
C ARG A 944 8.27 16.18 -2.62
N TRP A 945 7.95 15.48 -1.53
CA TRP A 945 7.20 16.04 -0.41
C TRP A 945 8.11 16.57 0.69
N ARG A 946 7.67 17.63 1.36
CA ARG A 946 8.31 18.14 2.57
C ARG A 946 7.78 17.37 3.77
N TRP A 947 8.56 16.39 4.22
CA TRP A 947 8.21 15.49 5.31
C TRP A 947 8.51 16.07 6.69
N GLU A 948 7.55 15.92 7.61
CA GLU A 948 7.70 16.16 9.04
C GLU A 948 7.55 14.83 9.79
N VAL A 949 8.58 14.42 10.53
CA VAL A 949 8.57 13.16 11.27
C VAL A 949 7.62 13.27 12.46
N GLN A 950 6.59 12.42 12.47
CA GLN A 950 5.57 12.36 13.53
C GLN A 950 5.90 11.29 14.57
N ILE A 951 6.42 10.14 14.11
CA ILE A 951 6.78 8.99 14.94
C ILE A 951 8.16 8.55 14.49
N ALA A 952 9.09 8.35 15.42
CA ALA A 952 10.37 7.71 15.16
C ALA A 952 10.74 6.87 16.38
N GLN A 953 10.98 5.57 16.18
CA GLN A 953 11.18 4.65 17.30
C GLN A 953 12.14 3.52 16.95
N ALA A 954 13.04 3.20 17.89
CA ALA A 954 13.82 1.97 17.86
C ALA A 954 12.99 0.77 18.32
N TRP A 955 13.10 -0.36 17.63
CA TRP A 955 12.36 -1.56 17.98
C TRP A 955 13.02 -2.25 19.19
N PRO A 956 12.22 -2.72 20.17
CA PRO A 956 12.76 -3.40 21.35
C PRO A 956 13.35 -4.78 21.05
N SER A 957 12.98 -5.40 19.93
CA SER A 957 13.49 -6.71 19.50
C SER A 957 13.49 -6.85 17.98
N GLU A 958 14.37 -7.73 17.47
CA GLU A 958 14.39 -8.10 16.06
C GLU A 958 13.11 -8.84 15.69
N ARG A 959 12.26 -8.19 14.89
CA ARG A 959 11.06 -8.78 14.34
C ARG A 959 11.01 -8.61 12.83
N SER A 960 10.12 -9.37 12.20
CA SER A 960 9.89 -9.25 10.76
C SER A 960 9.47 -7.83 10.41
N VAL A 961 10.27 -7.16 9.58
CA VAL A 961 10.03 -5.81 9.04
C VAL A 961 8.60 -5.65 8.51
N ARG A 962 8.04 -6.71 7.95
CA ARG A 962 6.67 -6.75 7.40
C ARG A 962 5.60 -6.51 8.46
N VAL A 963 5.74 -7.12 9.63
CA VAL A 963 4.76 -6.95 10.73
C VAL A 963 4.89 -5.54 11.31
N LEU A 964 6.13 -5.09 11.49
CA LEU A 964 6.46 -3.78 12.03
C LEU A 964 5.91 -2.63 11.18
N GLU A 965 5.88 -2.76 9.86
CA GLU A 965 5.35 -1.73 8.97
C GLU A 965 3.83 -1.60 9.06
N VAL A 966 3.09 -2.70 9.20
CA VAL A 966 1.64 -2.62 9.42
C VAL A 966 1.33 -2.09 10.83
N ILE A 967 2.17 -2.40 11.84
CA ILE A 967 2.04 -1.81 13.19
C ILE A 967 2.25 -0.29 13.13
N LEU A 968 3.24 0.16 12.38
CA LEU A 968 3.52 1.59 12.21
C LEU A 968 2.37 2.30 11.48
N LEU A 969 1.76 1.65 10.48
CA LEU A 969 0.54 2.13 9.85
C LEU A 969 -0.63 2.21 10.86
N LEU A 970 -0.79 1.21 11.73
CA LEU A 970 -1.81 1.21 12.78
C LEU A 970 -1.57 2.37 13.77
N ALA A 971 -0.32 2.65 14.12
CA ALA A 971 0.05 3.78 14.97
C ALA A 971 -0.34 5.12 14.31
N GLU A 972 -0.06 5.25 13.02
CA GLU A 972 -0.42 6.43 12.24
C GLU A 972 -1.94 6.61 12.12
N LEU A 973 -2.69 5.53 11.88
CA LEU A 973 -4.15 5.55 11.86
C LEU A 973 -4.71 5.97 13.23
N ASN A 974 -4.16 5.46 14.33
CA ASN A 974 -4.52 5.87 15.68
C ASN A 974 -4.23 7.35 15.94
N ARG A 975 -3.07 7.85 15.50
CA ARG A 975 -2.72 9.28 15.60
C ARG A 975 -3.78 10.13 14.89
N ARG A 976 -4.18 9.73 13.67
CA ARG A 976 -5.22 10.43 12.90
C ARG A 976 -6.59 10.34 13.57
N ALA A 977 -6.96 9.16 14.10
CA ALA A 977 -8.22 8.89 14.79
C ALA A 977 -8.44 9.75 16.04
N ARG A 978 -7.38 10.30 16.64
CA ARG A 978 -7.48 11.22 17.79
C ARG A 978 -8.14 12.55 17.43
N SER A 979 -8.15 12.94 16.16
CA SER A 979 -8.76 14.18 15.71
C SER A 979 -10.07 13.92 14.97
N LEU A 980 -11.17 14.44 15.51
CA LEU A 980 -12.50 14.37 14.89
C LEU A 980 -12.53 14.88 13.45
N ARG A 981 -11.66 15.84 13.10
CA ARG A 981 -11.57 16.41 11.74
C ARG A 981 -11.24 15.35 10.68
N ASN A 982 -10.54 14.29 11.10
CA ASN A 982 -10.11 13.23 10.21
C ASN A 982 -11.18 12.15 10.04
N ASN A 983 -12.18 12.07 10.92
CA ASN A 983 -13.18 11.00 10.86
C ASN A 983 -13.91 10.99 9.51
N GLY A 984 -14.08 9.80 8.94
CA GLY A 984 -14.67 9.61 7.62
C GLY A 984 -13.81 10.08 6.43
N GLN A 985 -12.57 10.52 6.64
CA GLN A 985 -11.68 10.91 5.55
C GLN A 985 -10.90 9.72 4.96
N LEU A 986 -10.58 9.83 3.67
CA LEU A 986 -9.49 9.05 3.08
C LEU A 986 -8.18 9.81 3.24
N TYR A 987 -7.06 9.11 3.41
CA TYR A 987 -5.74 9.73 3.38
C TYR A 987 -4.76 8.86 2.61
N ILE A 988 -3.77 9.46 1.96
CA ILE A 988 -2.75 8.70 1.25
C ILE A 988 -1.65 8.31 2.24
N ASN A 989 -1.37 7.01 2.34
CA ASN A 989 -0.23 6.47 3.07
C ASN A 989 0.74 5.79 2.11
N ILE A 990 1.97 6.29 2.08
CA ILE A 990 3.05 5.73 1.28
C ILE A 990 3.80 4.67 2.10
N VAL A 991 4.02 3.51 1.47
CA VAL A 991 4.78 2.38 2.03
C VAL A 991 5.90 1.98 1.09
N ASN A 992 6.99 1.42 1.64
CA ASN A 992 8.08 0.90 0.83
C ASN A 992 8.00 -0.63 0.62
N SER A 993 7.04 -1.30 1.27
CA SER A 993 6.76 -2.73 1.06
C SER A 993 5.51 -2.97 0.21
N GLU A 994 5.72 -3.58 -0.96
CA GLU A 994 4.62 -4.06 -1.80
C GLU A 994 3.76 -5.10 -1.07
N LEU A 995 4.36 -5.94 -0.23
CA LEU A 995 3.61 -6.96 0.49
C LEU A 995 2.61 -6.32 1.47
N CYS A 996 3.03 -5.28 2.20
CA CYS A 996 2.14 -4.54 3.10
C CYS A 996 1.03 -3.87 2.31
N LEU A 997 1.35 -3.23 1.18
CA LEU A 997 0.36 -2.68 0.26
C LEU A 997 -0.69 -3.72 -0.16
N TRP A 998 -0.25 -4.90 -0.58
CA TRP A 998 -1.17 -5.97 -0.99
C TRP A 998 -1.96 -6.56 0.16
N ALA A 999 -1.36 -6.73 1.34
CA ALA A 999 -2.04 -7.27 2.51
C ALA A 999 -3.17 -6.35 2.98
N ILE A 1000 -2.92 -5.04 2.99
CA ILE A 1000 -3.92 -4.02 3.37
C ILE A 1000 -5.00 -3.92 2.30
N ASN A 1001 -4.64 -3.81 1.02
CA ASN A 1001 -5.61 -3.68 -0.07
C ASN A 1001 -6.52 -4.92 -0.19
N LYS A 1002 -5.93 -6.13 -0.17
CA LYS A 1002 -6.71 -7.38 -0.19
C LYS A 1002 -7.47 -7.64 1.11
N GLY A 1003 -7.14 -6.91 2.17
CA GLY A 1003 -7.73 -7.10 3.47
C GLY A 1003 -7.29 -8.36 4.17
N ARG A 1004 -6.18 -9.00 3.76
CA ARG A 1004 -5.70 -10.26 4.34
C ARG A 1004 -4.27 -10.58 3.93
N SER A 1005 -3.63 -11.46 4.69
CA SER A 1005 -2.34 -12.05 4.36
C SER A 1005 -2.37 -13.57 4.51
N SER A 1006 -1.55 -14.28 3.73
CA SER A 1006 -1.30 -15.72 3.95
C SER A 1006 -0.46 -15.98 5.22
N SER A 1007 0.21 -14.95 5.74
CA SER A 1007 0.91 -15.02 7.03
C SER A 1007 -0.07 -14.67 8.15
N LEU A 1008 -0.29 -15.62 9.07
CA LEU A 1008 -1.14 -15.44 10.25
C LEU A 1008 -0.69 -14.24 11.10
N ARG A 1009 0.64 -14.10 11.31
CA ARG A 1009 1.23 -12.98 12.06
C ARG A 1009 0.92 -11.63 11.43
N VAL A 1010 1.04 -11.54 10.11
CA VAL A 1010 0.70 -10.31 9.40
C VAL A 1010 -0.81 -10.08 9.47
N ASN A 1011 -1.64 -11.12 9.34
CA ASN A 1011 -3.10 -11.01 9.26
C ASN A 1011 -3.77 -10.46 10.55
N ARG A 1012 -3.15 -10.66 11.72
CA ARG A 1012 -3.62 -10.09 13.00
C ARG A 1012 -3.59 -8.56 13.04
N VAL A 1013 -2.69 -7.91 12.30
CA VAL A 1013 -2.57 -6.44 12.32
C VAL A 1013 -3.65 -5.76 11.46
N PRO A 1014 -3.96 -6.22 10.23
CA PRO A 1014 -5.13 -5.81 9.47
C PRO A 1014 -6.46 -5.98 10.24
N GLN A 1015 -6.60 -6.98 11.13
CA GLN A 1015 -7.77 -7.08 12.00
C GLN A 1015 -7.90 -5.86 12.93
N LYS A 1016 -6.80 -5.36 13.50
CA LYS A 1016 -6.81 -4.12 14.30
C LYS A 1016 -6.99 -2.87 13.44
N LEU A 1017 -6.47 -2.89 12.21
CA LEU A 1017 -6.65 -1.81 11.26
C LEU A 1017 -8.13 -1.67 10.90
N ILE A 1018 -8.81 -2.77 10.53
CA ILE A 1018 -10.21 -2.73 10.11
C ILE A 1018 -11.12 -2.24 11.23
N THR A 1019 -10.87 -2.63 12.50
CA THR A 1019 -11.69 -2.15 13.61
C THR A 1019 -11.65 -0.64 13.77
N LEU A 1020 -10.45 -0.03 13.68
CA LEU A 1020 -10.31 1.42 13.69
C LEU A 1020 -10.93 2.06 12.45
N THR A 1021 -10.73 1.51 11.25
CA THR A 1021 -11.33 2.07 10.04
C THR A 1021 -12.85 1.98 10.04
N MET A 1022 -13.46 0.96 10.67
CA MET A 1022 -14.91 0.84 10.82
C MET A 1022 -15.46 1.83 11.84
N ALA A 1023 -14.79 1.94 13.00
CA ALA A 1023 -15.19 2.84 14.08
C ALA A 1023 -15.09 4.32 13.66
N THR A 1024 -14.01 4.70 12.96
CA THR A 1024 -13.73 6.10 12.60
C THR A 1024 -14.16 6.47 11.19
N GLY A 1025 -14.22 5.50 10.29
CA GLY A 1025 -14.32 5.72 8.84
C GLY A 1025 -13.08 6.22 8.16
N ILE A 1026 -11.98 6.40 8.89
CA ILE A 1026 -10.71 6.79 8.30
C ILE A 1026 -10.20 5.59 7.51
N LYS A 1027 -9.93 5.77 6.21
CA LYS A 1027 -9.38 4.68 5.37
C LYS A 1027 -8.10 5.12 4.67
N PRO A 1028 -7.00 4.34 4.79
CA PRO A 1028 -5.78 4.63 4.05
C PRO A 1028 -5.91 4.26 2.57
N ILE A 1029 -5.40 5.15 1.72
CA ILE A 1029 -5.11 4.93 0.30
C ILE A 1029 -3.63 4.55 0.22
N MET A 1030 -3.33 3.33 -0.20
CA MET A 1030 -1.95 2.83 -0.17
C MET A 1030 -1.21 3.20 -1.47
N ALA A 1031 -0.09 3.89 -1.33
CA ALA A 1031 0.86 4.16 -2.41
C ALA A 1031 2.17 3.43 -2.13
N TRP A 1032 2.80 2.85 -3.16
CA TRP A 1032 4.12 2.22 -3.00
C TRP A 1032 5.23 3.15 -3.46
N THR A 1033 6.37 3.16 -2.78
CA THR A 1033 7.57 3.94 -3.16
C THR A 1033 8.85 3.11 -3.02
N LEU A 1034 9.94 3.60 -3.60
CA LEU A 1034 11.27 3.01 -3.40
C LEU A 1034 11.79 3.33 -2.00
N SER A 1035 12.44 2.37 -1.34
CA SER A 1035 13.00 2.55 0.01
C SER A 1035 13.99 3.73 0.13
N LYS A 1036 14.60 4.15 -0.97
CA LYS A 1036 15.50 5.31 -1.02
C LYS A 1036 14.78 6.64 -1.23
N TRP A 1037 13.54 6.63 -1.71
CA TRP A 1037 12.69 7.79 -1.86
C TRP A 1037 11.86 8.07 -0.60
N SER A 1038 11.72 7.09 0.29
CA SER A 1038 11.05 7.23 1.58
C SER A 1038 11.95 7.73 2.72
N ARG A 1039 13.27 7.88 2.50
CA ARG A 1039 14.22 8.25 3.58
C ARG A 1039 13.93 9.65 4.11
N PHE A 1040 13.33 9.72 5.29
CA PHE A 1040 13.32 10.93 6.12
C PHE A 1040 14.70 11.06 6.76
N GLU A 1041 15.32 12.24 6.69
CA GLU A 1041 16.67 12.46 7.19
C GLU A 1041 16.85 11.89 8.61
N SER A 1042 17.76 10.93 8.73
CA SER A 1042 18.25 10.30 9.95
C SER A 1042 19.14 11.27 10.75
N GLY A 1043 18.63 12.47 11.03
CA GLY A 1043 19.36 13.53 11.73
C GLY A 1043 19.34 13.44 13.26
N SER A 1044 18.70 12.43 13.86
CA SER A 1044 18.53 12.41 15.33
C SER A 1044 18.42 11.03 15.99
N LEU A 1045 18.72 9.94 15.28
CA LEU A 1045 18.94 8.64 15.93
C LEU A 1045 20.44 8.46 16.23
N GLU A 1046 21.02 9.44 16.92
CA GLU A 1046 22.13 9.10 17.81
C GLU A 1046 21.52 8.40 19.02
N PRO A 1047 22.00 7.21 19.41
CA PRO A 1047 21.71 6.68 20.72
C PRO A 1047 22.36 7.63 21.73
N SER A 1048 21.59 8.53 22.34
CA SER A 1048 22.03 9.14 23.59
C SER A 1048 22.24 8.00 24.57
N ALA A 1049 23.51 7.77 24.93
CA ALA A 1049 23.93 6.81 25.93
C ALA A 1049 23.16 6.94 27.25
#